data_AF-A0A419S5A7-F1
#
_entry.id   AF-A0A419S5A7-F1
#
_cell.length_a   1.000
_cell.length_b   1.000
_cell.length_c   1.000
_cell.angle_alpha   90.00
_cell.angle_beta   90.00
_cell.angle_gamma   90.00
#
_symmetry.space_group_name_H-M   'P 1'
#
loop_
_entity.id
_entity.type
_entity.pdbx_description
1 polymer ?
#
loop_
_entity_poly.entity_id
_entity_poly.type
_entity_poly.pdbx_seq_one_letter_code
_entity_poly.pdbx_strand_id
1 'polypeptide(L)'
;MLCCMVLPNLIAQTKDGSPKFSAYLFTYFTGGGRDGESIRFAISDNGYDYKALNGNQPIFDSKEISSAGGVRDPHILRGADGKTFYMVVTDMMASKGWDSNRAMVLMKSTDLIHWTHHVVNIQKRFRGNEDLLRVWAPQTIYDKEKGKYMVYFSLKNGNNPDKIYYSYANEDFTDLETAPKQLYFSPTNGASIDGDIIEKDDKFYLFLKTESEGAGIKIAVADKLTGNYVLRDKYVQQTKNKVEGSGVFKLNDGSGYILMYDMYTSGKYQFTKTTDFENFKVIDEEVSMDFHPRHGTVMPITEEEKLRLIAKWGNRDELMLNPQSSWVRKLNIVFDTASKKLVLPLNNGANLKRFNPEFPAPKGTTITPKGKQNFKKVNYTLTTEGRPNLTYTVEAKQYNNPVLNGYYADPDLIYSEKNKKFYLYPTSDGFDNWSGTYFKTFSSTDLVNWKDEGIILDLKKDVSWADRNAWAPCIIERKIGGTYKYFYYFTAAQKIGVAVADDPAGPFVDSGKALIAERPEGINRGQVIDPDVFQDPKTGKYYLYWGNGFMFGAELNDDMVSLKQGTETNLTPRGTFREGTHVLYRNGLYYFMWSENDTRDEDYRVRYGIADGPLSPIRIPQNNLVIAKDPTQGIYATGHNTTIQVPGRDEWYNVYHRFVYPKGIKMGRSAGYHREVCIDKLSFNADGTIAQGRPTHEGIEPIKAVK
;
A
#
# COMPACT_ATOMS: atom_id res chain seq x y z
N MET A 1 -7.36 9.01 -44.46
CA MET A 1 -6.10 8.26 -44.28
C MET A 1 -5.40 8.92 -43.09
N LEU A 2 -5.67 8.46 -41.87
CA LEU A 2 -5.07 9.03 -40.66
C LEU A 2 -4.25 7.93 -39.99
N CYS A 3 -2.95 8.19 -39.87
CA CYS A 3 -1.91 7.25 -39.48
C CYS A 3 -2.16 6.75 -38.04
N CYS A 4 -2.34 5.43 -37.88
CA CYS A 4 -2.31 4.76 -36.58
C CYS A 4 -0.88 4.83 -36.02
N MET A 5 -0.63 5.75 -35.08
CA MET A 5 0.52 5.59 -34.18
C MET A 5 0.20 4.48 -33.18
N VAL A 6 0.84 3.34 -33.37
CA VAL A 6 0.96 2.28 -32.36
C VAL A 6 1.84 2.85 -31.25
N LEU A 7 1.25 3.21 -30.12
CA LEU A 7 2.03 3.50 -28.91
C LEU A 7 2.72 2.20 -28.46
N PRO A 8 4.06 2.15 -28.36
CA PRO A 8 4.73 1.01 -27.76
C PRO A 8 4.36 0.94 -26.27
N ASN A 9 4.20 -0.28 -25.75
CA ASN A 9 4.06 -0.55 -24.33
C ASN A 9 5.15 0.21 -23.56
N LEU A 10 4.77 1.28 -22.86
CA LEU A 10 5.69 1.98 -21.98
C LEU A 10 6.02 1.06 -20.82
N ILE A 11 7.23 0.49 -20.84
CA ILE A 11 7.92 0.09 -19.63
C ILE A 11 8.00 1.36 -18.77
N ALA A 12 7.41 1.32 -17.58
CA ALA A 12 7.49 2.44 -16.64
C ALA A 12 8.94 2.56 -16.15
N GLN A 13 9.74 3.34 -16.86
CA GLN A 13 11.07 3.75 -16.43
C GLN A 13 10.95 4.99 -15.54
N THR A 14 11.81 5.08 -14.53
CA THR A 14 12.05 6.33 -13.80
C THR A 14 12.66 7.38 -14.76
N LYS A 15 12.67 8.66 -14.35
CA LYS A 15 13.25 9.76 -15.15
C LYS A 15 14.73 9.56 -15.51
N ASP A 16 15.43 8.66 -14.81
CA ASP A 16 16.83 8.29 -15.03
C ASP A 16 17.02 7.00 -15.86
N GLY A 17 15.92 6.39 -16.36
CA GLY A 17 15.96 5.17 -17.17
C GLY A 17 16.06 3.87 -16.38
N SER A 18 16.12 3.90 -15.04
CA SER A 18 16.12 2.70 -14.22
C SER A 18 14.75 2.02 -14.13
N PRO A 19 14.68 0.69 -13.90
CA PRO A 19 13.41 -0.02 -13.79
C PRO A 19 12.65 0.44 -12.53
N LYS A 20 11.36 0.78 -12.70
CA LYS A 20 10.49 0.98 -11.54
C LYS A 20 10.11 -0.37 -10.93
N PHE A 21 10.67 -0.69 -9.78
CA PHE A 21 10.31 -1.89 -9.02
C PHE A 21 8.96 -1.71 -8.31
N SER A 22 8.13 -2.76 -8.35
CA SER A 22 6.80 -2.77 -7.72
C SER A 22 6.60 -3.92 -6.75
N ALA A 23 7.55 -4.86 -6.68
CA ALA A 23 7.47 -6.06 -5.86
C ALA A 23 8.86 -6.63 -5.58
N TYR A 24 8.90 -7.77 -4.90
CA TYR A 24 10.09 -8.52 -4.53
C TYR A 24 9.90 -10.01 -4.86
N LEU A 25 10.99 -10.65 -5.28
CA LEU A 25 11.13 -12.10 -5.40
C LEU A 25 12.01 -12.61 -4.26
N PHE A 26 11.46 -13.47 -3.41
CA PHE A 26 12.23 -14.23 -2.43
C PHE A 26 12.56 -15.61 -2.99
N THR A 27 13.85 -15.89 -3.18
CA THR A 27 14.37 -17.21 -3.53
C THR A 27 14.92 -17.91 -2.31
N TYR A 28 14.47 -19.14 -2.03
CA TYR A 28 14.80 -19.87 -0.80
C TYR A 28 14.77 -21.40 -1.01
N PHE A 29 15.12 -22.15 0.03
CA PHE A 29 14.84 -23.59 0.18
C PHE A 29 14.24 -23.85 1.57
N THR A 30 13.75 -25.05 1.88
CA THR A 30 13.08 -25.33 3.18
C THR A 30 13.89 -26.24 4.10
N GLY A 31 14.87 -26.98 3.55
CA GLY A 31 15.59 -28.04 4.25
C GLY A 31 14.72 -29.29 4.49
N GLY A 32 15.30 -30.33 5.12
CA GLY A 32 14.55 -31.52 5.53
C GLY A 32 14.49 -32.68 4.53
N GLY A 33 15.57 -32.93 3.78
CA GLY A 33 15.67 -34.04 2.83
C GLY A 33 15.51 -33.60 1.36
N ARG A 34 15.33 -34.57 0.47
CA ARG A 34 15.48 -34.38 -0.99
C ARG A 34 14.62 -33.24 -1.56
N ASP A 35 13.33 -33.18 -1.21
CA ASP A 35 12.41 -32.16 -1.75
C ASP A 35 12.60 -30.79 -1.08
N GLY A 36 13.27 -30.76 0.07
CA GLY A 36 13.53 -29.55 0.85
C GLY A 36 14.82 -28.82 0.45
N GLU A 37 15.79 -29.55 -0.10
CA GLU A 37 17.05 -29.04 -0.67
C GLU A 37 16.86 -28.76 -2.16
N SER A 38 15.92 -27.86 -2.46
CA SER A 38 15.53 -27.45 -3.81
C SER A 38 15.08 -25.98 -3.82
N ILE A 39 15.35 -25.28 -4.92
CA ILE A 39 15.02 -23.85 -5.09
C ILE A 39 13.50 -23.65 -5.13
N ARG A 40 13.05 -22.64 -4.41
CA ARG A 40 11.65 -22.19 -4.30
C ARG A 40 11.57 -20.69 -4.45
N PHE A 41 10.42 -20.21 -4.91
CA PHE A 41 10.14 -18.78 -5.09
C PHE A 41 8.93 -18.33 -4.28
N ALA A 42 8.96 -17.11 -3.79
CA ALA A 42 7.82 -16.38 -3.23
C ALA A 42 7.83 -14.93 -3.72
N ILE A 43 6.67 -14.29 -3.76
CA ILE A 43 6.53 -12.88 -4.17
C ILE A 43 5.94 -12.04 -3.04
N SER A 44 6.32 -10.77 -2.99
CA SER A 44 5.72 -9.77 -2.10
C SER A 44 5.61 -8.43 -2.81
N ASP A 45 4.49 -7.72 -2.66
CA ASP A 45 4.32 -6.37 -3.22
C ASP A 45 5.00 -5.29 -2.36
N ASN A 46 5.14 -5.52 -1.05
CA ASN A 46 5.63 -4.53 -0.09
C ASN A 46 6.94 -4.91 0.60
N GLY A 47 7.38 -6.17 0.49
CA GLY A 47 8.59 -6.69 1.14
C GLY A 47 8.33 -7.24 2.54
N TYR A 48 7.07 -7.32 2.97
CA TYR A 48 6.63 -7.81 4.29
C TYR A 48 5.66 -8.99 4.17
N ASP A 49 4.74 -8.96 3.19
CA ASP A 49 3.77 -10.03 2.97
C ASP A 49 4.20 -10.91 1.79
N TYR A 50 4.74 -12.09 2.08
CA TYR A 50 5.21 -13.02 1.05
C TYR A 50 4.21 -14.17 0.84
N LYS A 51 4.01 -14.52 -0.44
CA LYS A 51 3.26 -15.70 -0.86
C LYS A 51 4.13 -16.63 -1.69
N ALA A 52 4.22 -17.89 -1.28
CA ALA A 52 4.95 -18.90 -2.03
C ALA A 52 4.31 -19.14 -3.40
N LEU A 53 5.15 -19.17 -4.43
CA LEU A 53 4.76 -19.64 -5.75
C LEU A 53 4.76 -21.17 -5.79
N ASN A 54 4.08 -21.74 -6.79
CA ASN A 54 3.99 -23.16 -7.04
C ASN A 54 3.42 -23.97 -5.85
N GLY A 55 2.59 -23.34 -5.01
CA GLY A 55 2.05 -23.97 -3.79
C GLY A 55 3.14 -24.38 -2.79
N ASN A 56 4.24 -23.62 -2.74
CA ASN A 56 5.46 -23.99 -2.03
C ASN A 56 5.91 -25.41 -2.41
N GLN A 57 6.05 -25.69 -3.71
CA GLN A 57 6.76 -26.84 -4.27
C GLN A 57 8.04 -26.37 -4.97
N PRO A 58 9.05 -27.25 -5.16
CA PRO A 58 10.26 -26.90 -5.89
C PRO A 58 9.97 -26.30 -7.27
N ILE A 59 10.76 -25.31 -7.67
CA ILE A 59 10.67 -24.67 -8.99
C ILE A 59 11.42 -25.50 -10.06
N PHE A 60 12.52 -26.14 -9.65
CA PHE A 60 13.32 -27.03 -10.49
C PHE A 60 13.44 -28.39 -9.80
N ASP A 61 13.59 -29.46 -10.58
CA ASP A 61 14.10 -30.72 -10.04
C ASP A 61 15.60 -30.57 -9.82
N SER A 62 16.01 -30.56 -8.55
CA SER A 62 17.43 -30.42 -8.18
C SER A 62 18.33 -31.48 -8.84
N LYS A 63 17.82 -32.67 -9.16
CA LYS A 63 18.61 -33.72 -9.83
C LYS A 63 19.04 -33.35 -11.24
N GLU A 64 18.31 -32.47 -11.91
CA GLU A 64 18.64 -32.03 -13.26
C GLU A 64 19.79 -31.02 -13.25
N ILE A 65 19.96 -30.27 -12.15
CA ILE A 65 20.88 -29.14 -12.08
C ILE A 65 22.10 -29.36 -11.17
N SER A 66 22.02 -30.31 -10.23
CA SER A 66 23.02 -30.53 -9.18
C SER A 66 23.73 -31.87 -9.35
N SER A 67 25.05 -31.88 -9.13
CA SER A 67 25.83 -33.13 -9.12
C SER A 67 25.65 -33.91 -7.80
N ALA A 68 25.28 -33.23 -6.72
CA ALA A 68 24.92 -33.85 -5.44
C ALA A 68 23.47 -34.40 -5.43
N GLY A 69 22.61 -33.94 -6.36
CA GLY A 69 21.17 -34.22 -6.42
C GLY A 69 20.30 -33.32 -5.55
N GLY A 70 20.86 -32.25 -4.98
CA GLY A 70 20.21 -31.28 -4.09
C GLY A 70 20.91 -29.92 -4.16
N VAL A 71 20.18 -28.84 -3.93
CA VAL A 71 20.73 -27.48 -3.90
C VAL A 71 20.28 -26.71 -2.67
N ARG A 72 21.15 -25.83 -2.16
CA ARG A 72 20.91 -25.01 -0.97
C ARG A 72 21.38 -23.58 -1.19
N ASP A 73 20.97 -22.70 -0.28
CA ASP A 73 21.49 -21.34 -0.13
C ASP A 73 21.43 -20.52 -1.44
N PRO A 74 20.25 -20.39 -2.09
CA PRO A 74 20.14 -19.65 -3.33
C PRO A 74 20.34 -18.15 -3.14
N HIS A 75 21.26 -17.62 -3.91
CA HIS A 75 21.43 -16.18 -4.10
C HIS A 75 21.09 -15.78 -5.53
N ILE A 76 20.19 -14.80 -5.68
CA ILE A 76 19.74 -14.28 -6.97
C ILE A 76 20.11 -12.80 -7.12
N LEU A 77 20.58 -12.42 -8.30
CA LEU A 77 21.02 -11.07 -8.64
C LEU A 77 20.47 -10.65 -10.00
N ARG A 78 19.98 -9.41 -10.08
CA ARG A 78 19.76 -8.73 -11.36
C ARG A 78 21.10 -8.21 -11.88
N GLY A 79 21.43 -8.58 -13.11
CA GLY A 79 22.62 -8.12 -13.80
C GLY A 79 22.66 -6.60 -13.98
N ALA A 80 23.87 -6.06 -14.13
CA ALA A 80 24.12 -4.65 -14.39
C ALA A 80 23.49 -4.15 -15.71
N ASP A 81 23.14 -5.07 -16.62
CA ASP A 81 22.41 -4.76 -17.85
C ASP A 81 20.90 -4.54 -17.65
N GLY A 82 20.40 -4.76 -16.41
CA GLY A 82 19.00 -4.60 -16.02
C GLY A 82 18.05 -5.70 -16.48
N LYS A 83 18.48 -6.63 -17.35
CA LYS A 83 17.63 -7.61 -18.05
C LYS A 83 18.05 -9.07 -17.84
N THR A 84 19.29 -9.32 -17.44
CA THR A 84 19.80 -10.66 -17.14
C THR A 84 19.69 -10.93 -15.64
N PHE A 85 19.41 -12.17 -15.27
CA PHE A 85 19.34 -12.65 -13.90
C PHE A 85 20.35 -13.77 -13.70
N TYR A 86 21.09 -13.69 -12.62
CA TYR A 86 22.07 -14.68 -12.22
C TYR A 86 21.65 -15.29 -10.90
N MET A 87 21.81 -16.60 -10.77
CA MET A 87 21.61 -17.29 -9.51
C MET A 87 22.79 -18.21 -9.25
N VAL A 88 23.22 -18.29 -8.00
CA VAL A 88 24.20 -19.28 -7.53
C VAL A 88 23.63 -20.03 -6.34
N VAL A 89 23.92 -21.32 -6.27
CA VAL A 89 23.48 -22.21 -5.18
C VAL A 89 24.60 -23.16 -4.78
N THR A 90 24.60 -23.56 -3.51
CA THR A 90 25.42 -24.67 -3.00
C THR A 90 24.95 -25.97 -3.65
N ASP A 91 25.87 -26.74 -4.27
CA ASP A 91 25.60 -28.08 -4.81
C ASP A 91 25.76 -29.13 -3.69
N MET A 92 24.67 -29.47 -3.00
CA MET A 92 24.72 -30.26 -1.78
C MET A 92 23.43 -31.01 -1.45
N MET A 93 23.60 -32.20 -0.88
CA MET A 93 22.54 -32.90 -0.15
C MET A 93 23.02 -33.24 1.27
N ALA A 94 22.30 -32.80 2.31
CA ALA A 94 22.75 -32.99 3.70
C ALA A 94 22.88 -34.48 4.09
N SER A 95 22.08 -35.36 3.47
CA SER A 95 22.18 -36.81 3.68
C SER A 95 23.50 -37.42 3.21
N LYS A 96 24.29 -36.70 2.39
CA LYS A 96 25.63 -37.11 1.95
C LYS A 96 26.75 -36.58 2.86
N GLY A 97 26.42 -35.86 3.94
CA GLY A 97 27.38 -35.31 4.89
C GLY A 97 27.89 -33.91 4.51
N TRP A 98 28.47 -33.22 5.49
CA TRP A 98 28.88 -31.81 5.40
C TRP A 98 30.24 -31.55 4.72
N ASP A 99 30.97 -32.61 4.36
CA ASP A 99 32.24 -32.55 3.61
C ASP A 99 32.11 -33.18 2.21
N SER A 100 30.87 -33.34 1.73
CA SER A 100 30.56 -33.95 0.44
C SER A 100 30.40 -32.95 -0.70
N ASN A 101 30.38 -31.65 -0.40
CA ASN A 101 29.92 -30.58 -1.28
C ASN A 101 31.06 -29.64 -1.71
N ARG A 102 31.67 -29.94 -2.87
CA ARG A 102 32.84 -29.19 -3.39
C ARG A 102 32.50 -28.31 -4.58
N ALA A 103 31.21 -28.12 -4.83
CA ALA A 103 30.70 -27.49 -6.03
C ALA A 103 29.60 -26.47 -5.70
N MET A 104 29.34 -25.64 -6.69
CA MET A 104 28.21 -24.73 -6.75
C MET A 104 27.56 -24.87 -8.13
N VAL A 105 26.29 -24.47 -8.25
CA VAL A 105 25.62 -24.35 -9.54
C VAL A 105 25.48 -22.88 -9.88
N LEU A 106 25.97 -22.47 -11.05
CA LEU A 106 25.74 -21.15 -11.63
C LEU A 106 24.55 -21.26 -12.57
N MET A 107 23.61 -20.32 -12.47
CA MET A 107 22.40 -20.29 -13.29
C MET A 107 22.19 -18.89 -13.89
N LYS A 108 21.65 -18.85 -15.12
CA LYS A 108 21.40 -17.61 -15.86
C LYS A 108 20.04 -17.63 -16.56
N SER A 109 19.32 -16.52 -16.49
CA SER A 109 18.02 -16.31 -17.14
C SER A 109 17.88 -14.88 -17.65
N THR A 110 17.00 -14.66 -18.63
CA THR A 110 16.55 -13.32 -19.06
C THR A 110 15.08 -13.08 -18.76
N ASP A 111 14.39 -14.05 -18.16
CA ASP A 111 12.95 -13.96 -17.93
C ASP A 111 12.45 -14.49 -16.58
N LEU A 112 13.35 -15.00 -15.72
CA LEU A 112 13.07 -15.63 -14.42
C LEU A 112 12.31 -16.97 -14.50
N ILE A 113 11.92 -17.42 -15.71
CA ILE A 113 11.19 -18.67 -15.92
C ILE A 113 12.12 -19.75 -16.47
N HIS A 114 12.87 -19.41 -17.51
CA HIS A 114 13.76 -20.33 -18.21
C HIS A 114 15.20 -20.06 -17.78
N TRP A 115 15.86 -21.10 -17.28
CA TRP A 115 17.20 -21.00 -16.71
C TRP A 115 18.16 -21.97 -17.40
N THR A 116 19.34 -21.48 -17.73
CA THR A 116 20.52 -22.31 -18.03
C THR A 116 21.29 -22.55 -16.73
N HIS A 117 22.02 -23.66 -16.63
CA HIS A 117 22.75 -24.02 -15.40
C HIS A 117 24.07 -24.73 -15.70
N HIS A 118 25.07 -24.52 -14.85
CA HIS A 118 26.39 -25.12 -14.94
C HIS A 118 26.95 -25.43 -13.55
N VAL A 119 27.41 -26.67 -13.34
CA VAL A 119 28.06 -27.08 -12.09
C VAL A 119 29.54 -26.73 -12.15
N VAL A 120 30.03 -25.95 -11.18
CA VAL A 120 31.45 -25.64 -11.01
C VAL A 120 31.96 -26.33 -9.76
N ASN A 121 32.80 -27.36 -9.94
CA ASN A 121 33.46 -28.06 -8.84
C ASN A 121 34.85 -27.46 -8.59
N ILE A 122 35.02 -26.76 -7.46
CA ILE A 122 36.24 -26.00 -7.13
C ILE A 122 37.47 -26.90 -7.02
N GLN A 123 37.34 -28.06 -6.36
CA GLN A 123 38.43 -29.04 -6.20
C GLN A 123 38.96 -29.51 -7.56
N LYS A 124 38.07 -29.74 -8.54
CA LYS A 124 38.46 -30.19 -9.87
C LYS A 124 38.96 -29.04 -10.75
N ARG A 125 38.39 -27.85 -10.58
CA ARG A 125 38.61 -26.71 -11.49
C ARG A 125 39.94 -25.98 -11.24
N PHE A 126 40.43 -25.96 -10.00
CA PHE A 126 41.62 -25.22 -9.61
C PHE A 126 42.59 -26.10 -8.82
N ARG A 127 43.85 -26.20 -9.29
CA ARG A 127 44.93 -26.93 -8.61
C ARG A 127 45.17 -26.38 -7.20
N GLY A 128 45.64 -27.22 -6.26
CA GLY A 128 45.91 -26.83 -4.88
C GLY A 128 44.69 -26.90 -3.94
N ASN A 129 43.58 -27.47 -4.40
CA ASN A 129 42.34 -27.67 -3.64
C ASN A 129 42.07 -29.16 -3.37
N GLU A 130 43.10 -30.01 -3.39
CA GLU A 130 42.97 -31.46 -3.22
C GLU A 130 42.35 -31.82 -1.86
N ASP A 131 42.71 -31.07 -0.80
CA ASP A 131 42.17 -31.22 0.56
C ASP A 131 40.89 -30.38 0.82
N LEU A 132 40.26 -29.85 -0.24
CA LEU A 132 39.00 -29.11 -0.12
C LEU A 132 37.88 -30.00 0.41
N LEU A 133 37.30 -29.58 1.53
CA LEU A 133 36.20 -30.30 2.18
C LEU A 133 34.84 -29.79 1.73
N ARG A 134 34.66 -28.46 1.68
CA ARG A 134 33.34 -27.87 1.37
C ARG A 134 33.41 -26.47 0.77
N VAL A 135 32.37 -26.15 -0.01
CA VAL A 135 32.04 -24.83 -0.56
C VAL A 135 30.57 -24.55 -0.24
N TRP A 136 30.29 -23.44 0.44
CA TRP A 136 28.96 -23.11 0.96
C TRP A 136 28.54 -21.68 0.65
N ALA A 137 27.22 -21.51 0.52
CA ALA A 137 26.52 -20.23 0.43
C ALA A 137 27.15 -19.27 -0.58
N PRO A 138 27.29 -19.69 -1.86
CA PRO A 138 27.77 -18.78 -2.88
C PRO A 138 26.76 -17.64 -3.08
N GLN A 139 27.30 -16.43 -3.25
CA GLN A 139 26.54 -15.23 -3.55
C GLN A 139 27.23 -14.46 -4.68
N THR A 140 26.51 -13.52 -5.29
CA THR A 140 26.96 -12.79 -6.48
C THR A 140 26.83 -11.29 -6.31
N ILE A 141 27.81 -10.54 -6.81
CA ILE A 141 27.76 -9.08 -6.86
C ILE A 141 28.49 -8.58 -8.10
N TYR A 142 28.02 -7.48 -8.69
CA TYR A 142 28.68 -6.88 -9.85
C TYR A 142 29.83 -5.98 -9.42
N ASP A 143 31.04 -6.28 -9.88
CA ASP A 143 32.22 -5.45 -9.68
C ASP A 143 32.31 -4.41 -10.80
N LYS A 144 31.94 -3.16 -10.48
CA LYS A 144 31.97 -2.04 -11.42
C LYS A 144 33.40 -1.72 -11.90
N GLU A 145 34.42 -1.93 -11.07
CA GLU A 145 35.81 -1.66 -11.45
C GLU A 145 36.35 -2.69 -12.44
N LYS A 146 35.89 -3.94 -12.35
CA LYS A 146 36.29 -5.03 -13.26
C LYS A 146 35.35 -5.23 -14.43
N GLY A 147 34.13 -4.71 -14.35
CA GLY A 147 33.07 -4.97 -15.32
C GLY A 147 32.60 -6.43 -15.33
N LYS A 148 32.74 -7.15 -14.20
CA LYS A 148 32.50 -8.59 -14.08
C LYS A 148 31.64 -8.93 -12.86
N TYR A 149 31.02 -10.10 -12.89
CA TYR A 149 30.33 -10.64 -11.73
C TYR A 149 31.32 -11.39 -10.84
N MET A 150 31.42 -10.96 -9.58
CA MET A 150 32.16 -11.64 -8.54
C MET A 150 31.23 -12.63 -7.82
N VAL A 151 31.65 -13.89 -7.75
CA VAL A 151 31.03 -14.93 -6.93
C VAL A 151 31.86 -15.08 -5.66
N TYR A 152 31.23 -14.96 -4.50
CA TYR A 152 31.89 -15.10 -3.20
C TYR A 152 31.19 -16.16 -2.36
N PHE A 153 31.94 -16.92 -1.58
CA PHE A 153 31.48 -18.13 -0.93
C PHE A 153 32.36 -18.52 0.25
N SER A 154 31.83 -19.36 1.12
CA SER A 154 32.58 -19.94 2.23
C SER A 154 33.31 -21.20 1.77
N LEU A 155 34.56 -21.37 2.19
CA LEU A 155 35.42 -22.47 1.77
C LEU A 155 36.20 -23.04 2.95
N LYS A 156 36.28 -24.38 3.03
CA LYS A 156 37.12 -25.10 4.00
C LYS A 156 38.10 -26.03 3.31
N ASN A 157 39.38 -25.86 3.63
CA ASN A 157 40.47 -26.68 3.09
C ASN A 157 41.26 -27.33 4.24
N GLY A 158 41.24 -28.66 4.30
CA GLY A 158 41.85 -29.46 5.37
C GLY A 158 41.40 -29.01 6.77
N ASN A 159 42.37 -28.84 7.67
CA ASN A 159 42.14 -28.44 9.06
C ASN A 159 41.98 -26.91 9.25
N ASN A 160 42.06 -26.12 8.17
CA ASN A 160 41.87 -24.68 8.29
C ASN A 160 40.42 -24.34 8.67
N PRO A 161 40.20 -23.22 9.38
CA PRO A 161 38.86 -22.72 9.63
C PRO A 161 38.19 -22.31 8.31
N ASP A 162 36.87 -22.37 8.29
CA ASP A 162 36.06 -21.90 7.17
C ASP A 162 36.27 -20.40 6.99
N LYS A 163 36.54 -19.98 5.75
CA LYS A 163 36.85 -18.59 5.40
C LYS A 163 36.05 -18.18 4.17
N ILE A 164 35.86 -16.87 3.99
CA ILE A 164 35.15 -16.32 2.84
C ILE A 164 36.16 -16.01 1.72
N TYR A 165 35.90 -16.57 0.55
CA TYR A 165 36.67 -16.40 -0.68
C TYR A 165 35.82 -15.76 -1.78
N TYR A 166 36.47 -15.30 -2.84
CA TYR A 166 35.82 -14.84 -4.06
C TYR A 166 36.54 -15.33 -5.31
N SER A 167 35.80 -15.35 -6.42
CA SER A 167 36.28 -15.57 -7.77
C SER A 167 35.40 -14.83 -8.77
N TYR A 168 35.92 -14.44 -9.93
CA TYR A 168 35.12 -13.87 -11.01
C TYR A 168 34.54 -14.96 -11.91
N ALA A 169 33.26 -14.81 -12.24
CA ALA A 169 32.62 -15.60 -13.28
C ALA A 169 33.08 -15.15 -14.68
N ASN A 170 33.11 -16.09 -15.63
CA ASN A 170 33.29 -15.75 -17.03
C ASN A 170 32.05 -15.00 -17.59
N GLU A 171 32.19 -14.41 -18.78
CA GLU A 171 31.14 -13.58 -19.40
C GLU A 171 29.80 -14.31 -19.59
N ASP A 172 29.87 -15.59 -19.97
CA ASP A 172 28.67 -16.41 -20.18
C ASP A 172 28.00 -16.84 -18.87
N PHE A 173 28.67 -16.69 -17.73
CA PHE A 173 28.25 -17.14 -16.40
C PHE A 173 28.08 -18.66 -16.33
N THR A 174 29.02 -19.38 -16.91
CA THR A 174 29.04 -20.85 -17.01
C THR A 174 30.20 -21.49 -16.24
N ASP A 175 31.21 -20.69 -15.86
CA ASP A 175 32.38 -21.13 -15.10
C ASP A 175 33.00 -19.96 -14.31
N LEU A 176 33.96 -20.27 -13.44
CA LEU A 176 34.81 -19.30 -12.74
C LEU A 176 36.15 -19.16 -13.49
N GLU A 177 36.50 -17.94 -13.89
CA GLU A 177 37.72 -17.67 -14.66
C GLU A 177 38.97 -17.46 -13.78
N THR A 178 38.79 -17.12 -12.50
CA THR A 178 39.91 -16.92 -11.55
C THR A 178 39.97 -17.99 -10.46
N ALA A 179 41.17 -18.36 -10.00
CA ALA A 179 41.29 -19.19 -8.80
C ALA A 179 40.74 -18.44 -7.56
N PRO A 180 40.10 -19.13 -6.61
CA PRO A 180 39.55 -18.50 -5.41
C PRO A 180 40.61 -17.72 -4.63
N LYS A 181 40.30 -16.48 -4.26
CA LYS A 181 41.13 -15.62 -3.40
C LYS A 181 40.39 -15.33 -2.11
N GLN A 182 41.10 -15.34 -0.98
CA GLN A 182 40.47 -15.04 0.31
C GLN A 182 40.00 -13.57 0.30
N LEU A 183 38.73 -13.35 0.61
CA LEU A 183 38.09 -12.03 0.61
C LEU A 183 38.19 -11.37 1.99
N TYR A 184 37.90 -12.14 3.04
CA TYR A 184 37.83 -11.64 4.41
C TYR A 184 38.86 -12.33 5.29
N PHE A 185 39.57 -11.54 6.09
CA PHE A 185 40.58 -12.00 7.04
C PHE A 185 40.08 -11.74 8.45
N SER A 186 39.60 -12.79 9.11
CA SER A 186 39.15 -12.71 10.50
C SER A 186 40.28 -12.25 11.43
N PRO A 187 40.08 -11.24 12.29
CA PRO A 187 41.11 -10.77 13.23
C PRO A 187 41.64 -11.85 14.17
N THR A 188 40.83 -12.87 14.47
CA THR A 188 41.20 -14.00 15.34
C THR A 188 41.58 -15.25 14.56
N ASN A 189 41.57 -15.19 13.22
CA ASN A 189 41.64 -16.35 12.33
C ASN A 189 40.53 -17.39 12.63
N GLY A 190 39.46 -17.02 13.33
CA GLY A 190 38.30 -17.88 13.57
C GLY A 190 37.45 -18.11 12.31
N ALA A 191 36.62 -19.15 12.32
CA ALA A 191 35.78 -19.51 11.19
C ALA A 191 34.68 -18.46 10.92
N SER A 192 34.47 -18.14 9.65
CA SER A 192 33.49 -17.17 9.16
C SER A 192 32.86 -17.66 7.86
N ILE A 193 31.53 -17.68 7.81
CA ILE A 193 30.73 -18.20 6.70
C ILE A 193 29.54 -17.30 6.35
N ASP A 194 28.76 -17.69 5.35
CA ASP A 194 27.49 -17.08 4.94
C ASP A 194 27.59 -15.56 4.72
N GLY A 195 28.55 -15.17 3.88
CA GLY A 195 28.75 -13.76 3.53
C GLY A 195 27.62 -13.22 2.66
N ASP A 196 27.17 -12.00 2.94
CA ASP A 196 26.27 -11.20 2.09
C ASP A 196 26.78 -9.75 2.01
N ILE A 197 26.98 -9.23 0.80
CA ILE A 197 27.60 -7.93 0.55
C ILE A 197 26.57 -6.96 -0.06
N ILE A 198 26.40 -5.81 0.60
CA ILE A 198 25.63 -4.69 0.07
C ILE A 198 26.47 -3.40 -0.01
N GLU A 199 26.30 -2.65 -1.09
CA GLU A 199 26.90 -1.34 -1.30
C GLU A 199 25.99 -0.24 -0.71
N LYS A 200 26.54 0.61 0.17
CA LYS A 200 25.85 1.78 0.74
C LYS A 200 26.86 2.89 0.99
N ASP A 201 26.55 4.11 0.58
CA ASP A 201 27.40 5.29 0.78
C ASP A 201 28.86 5.07 0.34
N ASP A 202 29.04 4.53 -0.87
CA ASP A 202 30.34 4.17 -1.49
C ASP A 202 31.21 3.21 -0.66
N LYS A 203 30.59 2.43 0.24
CA LYS A 203 31.25 1.38 1.03
C LYS A 203 30.56 0.03 0.84
N PHE A 204 31.33 -1.03 1.04
CA PHE A 204 30.85 -2.41 0.99
C PHE A 204 30.70 -2.96 2.40
N TYR A 205 29.50 -3.41 2.73
CA TYR A 205 29.15 -4.01 4.02
C TYR A 205 28.96 -5.50 3.82
N LEU A 206 29.91 -6.29 4.34
CA LEU A 206 29.85 -7.75 4.39
C LEU A 206 29.19 -8.16 5.70
N PHE A 207 27.96 -8.63 5.63
CA PHE A 207 27.30 -9.36 6.71
C PHE A 207 27.83 -10.79 6.68
N LEU A 208 28.27 -11.31 7.82
CA LEU A 208 28.86 -12.64 7.90
C LEU A 208 28.50 -13.33 9.22
N LYS A 209 28.44 -14.65 9.20
CA LYS A 209 28.29 -15.48 10.39
C LYS A 209 29.67 -15.84 10.95
N THR A 210 29.92 -15.55 12.22
CA THR A 210 31.08 -16.08 12.95
C THR A 210 30.75 -17.43 13.58
N GLU A 211 31.73 -18.34 13.67
CA GLU A 211 31.55 -19.69 14.27
C GLU A 211 32.41 -19.90 15.54
N SER A 212 33.61 -19.34 15.59
CA SER A 212 34.61 -19.70 16.62
C SER A 212 34.64 -18.79 17.86
N GLU A 213 34.23 -17.53 17.75
CA GLU A 213 34.31 -16.50 18.83
C GLU A 213 32.91 -16.07 19.30
N GLY A 214 31.98 -17.03 19.30
CA GLY A 214 30.54 -16.81 19.40
C GLY A 214 29.86 -16.91 18.03
N ALA A 215 28.71 -17.60 18.01
CA ALA A 215 27.92 -17.80 16.81
C ALA A 215 26.92 -16.66 16.63
N GLY A 216 27.00 -15.95 15.51
CA GLY A 216 26.10 -14.82 15.23
C GLY A 216 26.51 -14.02 14.00
N ILE A 217 25.70 -13.01 13.66
CA ILE A 217 25.94 -12.15 12.50
C ILE A 217 26.71 -10.91 12.93
N LYS A 218 27.83 -10.64 12.27
CA LYS A 218 28.59 -9.38 12.38
C LYS A 218 28.72 -8.71 11.01
N ILE A 219 29.18 -7.47 11.02
CA ILE A 219 29.41 -6.68 9.80
C ILE A 219 30.90 -6.38 9.69
N ALA A 220 31.50 -6.65 8.53
CA ALA A 220 32.80 -6.13 8.15
C ALA A 220 32.65 -5.10 7.01
N VAL A 221 33.46 -4.04 7.02
CA VAL A 221 33.31 -2.92 6.08
C VAL A 221 34.60 -2.67 5.32
N ALA A 222 34.49 -2.42 4.01
CA ALA A 222 35.60 -2.04 3.14
C ALA A 222 35.23 -0.87 2.23
N ASP A 223 36.22 -0.07 1.83
CA ASP A 223 36.06 1.00 0.84
C ASP A 223 36.07 0.46 -0.61
N LYS A 224 36.49 -0.79 -0.82
CA LYS A 224 36.51 -1.46 -2.12
C LYS A 224 35.97 -2.87 -1.97
N LEU A 225 35.32 -3.37 -3.02
CA LEU A 225 34.68 -4.69 -3.04
C LEU A 225 35.65 -5.83 -2.71
N THR A 226 36.89 -5.75 -3.16
CA THR A 226 37.96 -6.72 -2.87
C THR A 226 39.05 -6.13 -1.97
N GLY A 227 38.69 -5.11 -1.18
CA GLY A 227 39.58 -4.40 -0.27
C GLY A 227 39.72 -5.06 1.10
N ASN A 228 40.35 -4.34 2.02
CA ASN A 228 40.54 -4.79 3.39
C ASN A 228 39.26 -4.58 4.21
N TYR A 229 38.49 -5.65 4.40
CA TYR A 229 37.32 -5.65 5.25
C TYR A 229 37.70 -5.57 6.74
N VAL A 230 37.23 -4.53 7.42
CA VAL A 230 37.44 -4.31 8.85
C VAL A 230 36.20 -4.73 9.62
N LEU A 231 36.34 -5.71 10.52
CA LEU A 231 35.23 -6.22 11.34
C LEU A 231 34.77 -5.17 12.36
N ARG A 232 33.46 -4.94 12.43
CA ARG A 232 32.83 -4.26 13.56
C ARG A 232 32.54 -5.29 14.64
N ASP A 233 33.10 -5.09 15.83
CA ASP A 233 32.95 -6.06 16.93
C ASP A 233 31.61 -5.90 17.65
N LYS A 234 30.52 -6.08 16.90
CA LYS A 234 29.13 -5.99 17.38
C LYS A 234 28.28 -7.01 16.63
N TYR A 235 27.56 -7.84 17.40
CA TYR A 235 26.54 -8.72 16.86
C TYR A 235 25.29 -7.90 16.50
N VAL A 236 24.74 -8.13 15.31
CA VAL A 236 23.58 -7.37 14.79
C VAL A 236 22.27 -8.14 14.83
N GLN A 237 22.31 -9.45 15.07
CA GLN A 237 21.09 -10.22 15.32
C GLN A 237 20.38 -9.75 16.61
N GLN A 238 19.05 -9.78 16.61
CA GLN A 238 18.21 -9.33 17.73
C GLN A 238 17.64 -10.50 18.53
N THR A 239 18.38 -11.62 18.52
CA THR A 239 18.01 -12.87 19.17
C THR A 239 19.23 -13.56 19.78
N LYS A 240 18.99 -14.40 20.78
CA LYS A 240 20.01 -15.29 21.38
C LYS A 240 20.03 -16.67 20.73
N ASN A 241 19.08 -16.96 19.84
CA ASN A 241 19.07 -18.22 19.09
C ASN A 241 20.27 -18.29 18.13
N LYS A 242 20.66 -19.50 17.76
CA LYS A 242 21.67 -19.69 16.72
C LYS A 242 21.10 -19.23 15.38
N VAL A 243 21.87 -18.40 14.66
CA VAL A 243 21.46 -17.75 13.41
C VAL A 243 22.48 -18.01 12.30
N GLU A 244 22.02 -18.07 11.06
CA GLU A 244 22.87 -18.22 9.87
C GLU A 244 22.20 -17.64 8.61
N GLY A 245 22.91 -17.63 7.48
CA GLY A 245 22.36 -17.22 6.19
C GLY A 245 21.76 -15.82 6.19
N SER A 246 22.57 -14.81 6.56
CA SER A 246 22.12 -13.42 6.48
C SER A 246 21.79 -13.03 5.04
N GLY A 247 20.66 -12.35 4.88
CA GLY A 247 20.27 -11.67 3.64
C GLY A 247 19.85 -10.24 3.94
N VAL A 248 20.36 -9.29 3.16
CA VAL A 248 20.11 -7.86 3.29
C VAL A 248 19.58 -7.29 2.00
N PHE A 249 18.43 -6.62 2.05
CA PHE A 249 17.86 -5.98 0.88
C PHE A 249 17.29 -4.60 1.20
N LYS A 250 17.27 -3.74 0.18
CA LYS A 250 16.71 -2.39 0.27
C LYS A 250 15.22 -2.41 0.00
N LEU A 251 14.45 -1.62 0.75
CA LEU A 251 13.04 -1.40 0.45
C LEU A 251 12.87 -0.45 -0.75
N ASN A 252 12.00 -0.82 -1.70
CA ASN A 252 11.68 -0.09 -2.92
C ASN A 252 11.16 1.33 -2.67
N ASP A 253 10.56 1.58 -1.50
CA ASP A 253 10.09 2.91 -1.08
C ASP A 253 11.21 3.81 -0.51
N GLY A 254 12.43 3.28 -0.36
CA GLY A 254 13.57 3.98 0.21
C GLY A 254 13.52 4.13 1.74
N SER A 255 12.56 3.51 2.43
CA SER A 255 12.38 3.65 3.88
C SER A 255 13.43 2.92 4.72
N GLY A 256 14.35 2.20 4.09
CA GLY A 256 15.49 1.55 4.74
C GLY A 256 15.86 0.21 4.11
N TYR A 257 16.44 -0.63 4.95
CA TYR A 257 16.90 -1.97 4.62
C TYR A 257 16.29 -2.98 5.58
N ILE A 258 16.15 -4.21 5.09
CA ILE A 258 15.77 -5.37 5.88
C ILE A 258 16.98 -6.28 6.00
N LEU A 259 17.34 -6.66 7.22
CA LEU A 259 18.24 -7.77 7.50
C LEU A 259 17.38 -8.95 7.96
N MET A 260 17.55 -10.07 7.29
CA MET A 260 16.84 -11.31 7.56
C MET A 260 17.84 -12.47 7.75
N TYR A 261 17.53 -13.44 8.61
CA TYR A 261 18.41 -14.59 8.88
C TYR A 261 17.65 -15.82 9.40
N ASP A 262 18.19 -17.01 9.12
CA ASP A 262 17.65 -18.31 9.52
C ASP A 262 18.03 -18.64 10.97
N MET A 263 17.03 -18.77 11.85
CA MET A 263 17.21 -19.38 13.17
C MET A 263 17.11 -20.92 13.04
N TYR A 264 18.15 -21.50 12.43
CA TYR A 264 18.13 -22.87 11.89
C TYR A 264 17.83 -23.98 12.91
N THR A 265 18.02 -23.74 14.21
CA THR A 265 17.67 -24.71 15.26
C THR A 265 16.19 -24.66 15.68
N SER A 266 15.49 -23.55 15.41
CA SER A 266 14.07 -23.38 15.74
C SER A 266 13.15 -23.44 14.52
N GLY A 267 13.71 -23.49 13.31
CA GLY A 267 12.95 -23.51 12.06
C GLY A 267 12.21 -22.19 11.78
N LYS A 268 12.67 -21.10 12.39
CA LYS A 268 12.09 -19.76 12.24
C LYS A 268 13.03 -18.85 11.48
N TYR A 269 12.46 -17.86 10.81
CA TYR A 269 13.21 -16.73 10.27
C TYR A 269 12.99 -15.51 11.17
N GLN A 270 13.98 -14.62 11.28
CA GLN A 270 13.80 -13.31 11.91
C GLN A 270 14.07 -12.22 10.88
N PHE A 271 13.24 -11.18 10.91
CA PHE A 271 13.34 -9.98 10.09
C PHE A 271 13.57 -8.77 10.98
N THR A 272 14.50 -7.91 10.53
CA THR A 272 14.82 -6.67 11.21
C THR A 272 14.89 -5.52 10.22
N LYS A 273 14.49 -4.32 10.63
CA LYS A 273 14.57 -3.09 9.83
C LYS A 273 15.67 -2.16 10.35
N THR A 274 16.38 -1.51 9.43
CA THR A 274 17.44 -0.54 9.73
C THR A 274 17.57 0.52 8.63
N THR A 275 18.13 1.68 8.97
CA THR A 275 18.50 2.74 8.01
C THR A 275 20.00 3.04 8.02
N ASP A 276 20.73 2.56 9.03
CA ASP A 276 22.12 2.96 9.33
C ASP A 276 23.09 1.78 9.45
N PHE A 277 22.62 0.53 9.45
CA PHE A 277 23.41 -0.67 9.73
C PHE A 277 24.06 -0.70 11.12
N GLU A 278 23.50 0.07 12.06
CA GLU A 278 23.91 0.12 13.46
C GLU A 278 22.77 -0.30 14.38
N ASN A 279 21.57 0.18 14.09
CA ASN A 279 20.35 -0.02 14.86
C ASN A 279 19.37 -0.88 14.07
N PHE A 280 18.97 -2.01 14.65
CA PHE A 280 18.10 -3.00 14.03
C PHE A 280 16.86 -3.20 14.89
N LYS A 281 15.67 -2.93 14.33
CA LYS A 281 14.38 -3.15 14.99
C LYS A 281 13.79 -4.48 14.51
N VAL A 282 13.38 -5.37 15.42
CA VAL A 282 12.62 -6.58 15.08
C VAL A 282 11.27 -6.20 14.49
N ILE A 283 10.90 -6.85 13.38
CA ILE A 283 9.64 -6.61 12.65
C ILE A 283 8.92 -7.93 12.34
N ASP A 284 9.17 -8.99 13.11
CA ASP A 284 8.59 -10.33 12.87
C ASP A 284 7.05 -10.30 12.83
N GLU A 285 6.40 -9.43 13.61
CA GLU A 285 4.94 -9.25 13.62
C GLU A 285 4.41 -8.46 12.42
N GLU A 286 5.28 -7.72 11.73
CA GLU A 286 4.95 -6.97 10.51
C GLU A 286 5.11 -7.85 9.26
N VAL A 287 5.78 -9.01 9.36
CA VAL A 287 6.08 -9.90 8.24
C VAL A 287 5.16 -11.12 8.25
N SER A 288 4.54 -11.42 7.10
CA SER A 288 3.68 -12.58 6.90
C SER A 288 4.23 -13.49 5.80
N MET A 289 4.26 -14.79 6.04
CA MET A 289 4.66 -15.81 5.06
C MET A 289 3.75 -17.04 5.19
N ASP A 290 3.40 -17.66 4.06
CA ASP A 290 2.70 -18.95 4.02
C ASP A 290 3.64 -20.16 3.83
N PHE A 291 4.93 -19.95 4.11
CA PHE A 291 6.02 -20.92 3.99
C PHE A 291 7.07 -20.70 5.08
N HIS A 292 7.97 -21.68 5.24
CA HIS A 292 9.08 -21.62 6.19
C HIS A 292 10.40 -21.69 5.41
N PRO A 293 11.02 -20.54 5.09
CA PRO A 293 12.26 -20.51 4.34
C PRO A 293 13.46 -20.87 5.22
N ARG A 294 14.52 -21.31 4.56
CA ARG A 294 15.90 -21.34 5.03
C ARG A 294 16.76 -20.57 4.04
N HIS A 295 17.79 -19.93 4.57
CA HIS A 295 18.87 -19.21 3.90
C HIS A 295 18.61 -18.93 2.40
N GLY A 296 18.15 -17.71 2.11
CA GLY A 296 17.79 -17.28 0.77
C GLY A 296 17.95 -15.77 0.57
N THR A 297 17.53 -15.27 -0.59
CA THR A 297 17.75 -13.89 -1.01
C THR A 297 16.46 -13.25 -1.52
N VAL A 298 16.27 -11.96 -1.20
CA VAL A 298 15.14 -11.15 -1.69
C VAL A 298 15.66 -10.12 -2.69
N MET A 299 15.11 -10.13 -3.90
CA MET A 299 15.50 -9.21 -4.98
C MET A 299 14.30 -8.39 -5.46
N PRO A 300 14.44 -7.08 -5.69
CA PRO A 300 13.36 -6.28 -6.26
C PRO A 300 13.08 -6.65 -7.73
N ILE A 301 11.79 -6.70 -8.07
CA ILE A 301 11.29 -7.06 -9.40
C ILE A 301 10.28 -6.02 -9.92
N THR A 302 10.17 -5.97 -11.25
CA THR A 302 9.19 -5.12 -11.93
C THR A 302 7.81 -5.80 -11.92
N GLU A 303 6.77 -5.02 -12.22
CA GLU A 303 5.41 -5.55 -12.33
C GLU A 303 5.32 -6.63 -13.42
N GLU A 304 5.98 -6.43 -14.57
CA GLU A 304 5.96 -7.40 -15.66
C GLU A 304 6.60 -8.75 -15.25
N GLU A 305 7.72 -8.69 -14.53
CA GLU A 305 8.39 -9.89 -13.99
C GLU A 305 7.54 -10.60 -12.95
N LYS A 306 6.92 -9.86 -12.03
CA LYS A 306 5.97 -10.42 -11.06
C LYS A 306 4.83 -11.13 -11.76
N LEU A 307 4.18 -10.48 -12.72
CA LEU A 307 3.04 -11.06 -13.46
C LEU A 307 3.46 -12.29 -14.27
N ARG A 308 4.69 -12.32 -14.80
CA ARG A 308 5.24 -13.50 -15.51
C ARG A 308 5.42 -14.68 -14.56
N LEU A 309 5.96 -14.44 -13.36
CA LEU A 309 6.09 -15.44 -12.30
C LEU A 309 4.72 -15.96 -11.84
N ILE A 310 3.74 -15.08 -11.65
CA ILE A 310 2.35 -15.44 -11.31
C ILE A 310 1.72 -16.28 -12.41
N ALA A 311 1.88 -15.90 -13.67
CA ALA A 311 1.37 -16.66 -14.80
C ALA A 311 1.88 -18.11 -14.77
N LYS A 312 3.20 -18.28 -14.56
CA LYS A 312 3.82 -19.60 -14.55
C LYS A 312 3.53 -20.43 -13.31
N TRP A 313 3.60 -19.85 -12.11
CA TRP A 313 3.57 -20.60 -10.85
C TRP A 313 2.59 -20.07 -9.79
N GLY A 314 2.06 -18.86 -9.93
CA GLY A 314 1.14 -18.24 -8.96
C GLY A 314 -0.34 -18.43 -9.25
N ASN A 315 -1.17 -17.62 -8.60
CA ASN A 315 -2.61 -17.54 -8.82
C ASN A 315 -2.92 -16.65 -10.03
N ARG A 316 -3.31 -17.28 -11.15
CA ARG A 316 -3.56 -16.56 -12.41
C ARG A 316 -4.80 -15.66 -12.39
N ASP A 317 -5.64 -15.72 -11.36
CA ASP A 317 -6.73 -14.75 -11.17
C ASP A 317 -6.22 -13.32 -11.02
N GLU A 318 -5.02 -13.13 -10.47
CA GLU A 318 -4.41 -11.81 -10.28
C GLU A 318 -4.22 -11.05 -11.61
N LEU A 319 -4.01 -11.76 -12.72
CA LEU A 319 -3.92 -11.18 -14.06
C LEU A 319 -5.26 -10.55 -14.49
N MET A 320 -6.38 -11.14 -14.07
CA MET A 320 -7.73 -10.63 -14.35
C MET A 320 -8.17 -9.55 -13.36
N LEU A 321 -7.57 -9.51 -12.17
CA LEU A 321 -7.85 -8.49 -11.14
C LEU A 321 -7.04 -7.20 -11.31
N ASN A 322 -6.13 -7.15 -12.29
CA ASN A 322 -5.29 -5.99 -12.55
C ASN A 322 -5.50 -5.40 -13.97
N PRO A 323 -6.73 -5.01 -14.37
CA PRO A 323 -6.94 -4.32 -15.65
C PRO A 323 -6.14 -3.00 -15.68
N GLN A 324 -5.57 -2.65 -16.83
CA GLN A 324 -4.76 -1.43 -16.99
C GLN A 324 -5.55 -0.21 -17.45
N SER A 325 -6.82 -0.40 -17.86
CA SER A 325 -7.65 0.71 -18.32
C SER A 325 -7.94 1.72 -17.21
N SER A 326 -7.70 3.01 -17.48
CA SER A 326 -7.99 4.12 -16.56
C SER A 326 -9.49 4.33 -16.28
N TRP A 327 -10.35 3.70 -17.09
CA TRP A 327 -11.80 3.73 -16.86
C TRP A 327 -12.22 2.80 -15.73
N VAL A 328 -11.43 1.78 -15.38
CA VAL A 328 -11.79 0.81 -14.33
C VAL A 328 -11.45 1.34 -12.95
N ARG A 329 -12.41 1.25 -12.03
CA ARG A 329 -12.19 1.52 -10.60
C ARG A 329 -11.61 0.28 -9.94
N LYS A 330 -10.28 0.16 -9.94
CA LYS A 330 -9.56 -1.06 -9.51
C LYS A 330 -9.90 -1.51 -8.08
N LEU A 331 -10.11 -0.57 -7.16
CA LEU A 331 -10.46 -0.87 -5.77
C LEU A 331 -11.83 -1.56 -5.64
N ASN A 332 -12.73 -1.30 -6.58
CA ASN A 332 -14.12 -1.74 -6.54
C ASN A 332 -14.43 -2.97 -7.40
N ILE A 333 -13.41 -3.60 -7.99
CA ILE A 333 -13.59 -4.83 -8.77
C ILE A 333 -14.19 -5.94 -7.89
N VAL A 334 -15.29 -6.53 -8.36
CA VAL A 334 -15.96 -7.66 -7.70
C VAL A 334 -15.57 -8.94 -8.41
N PHE A 335 -15.07 -9.91 -7.66
CA PHE A 335 -14.65 -11.19 -8.20
C PHE A 335 -15.21 -12.35 -7.39
N ASP A 336 -15.98 -13.20 -8.06
CA ASP A 336 -16.39 -14.51 -7.56
C ASP A 336 -15.39 -15.55 -8.07
N THR A 337 -14.52 -15.99 -7.16
CA THR A 337 -13.47 -16.97 -7.44
C THR A 337 -14.04 -18.33 -7.87
N ALA A 338 -15.20 -18.73 -7.34
CA ALA A 338 -15.79 -20.04 -7.60
C ALA A 338 -16.36 -20.12 -9.02
N SER A 339 -17.10 -19.08 -9.44
CA SER A 339 -17.69 -19.02 -10.78
C SER A 339 -16.79 -18.36 -11.84
N LYS A 340 -15.61 -17.85 -11.42
CA LYS A 340 -14.71 -17.03 -12.26
C LYS A 340 -15.43 -15.85 -12.90
N LYS A 341 -16.34 -15.23 -12.16
CA LYS A 341 -17.11 -14.06 -12.60
C LYS A 341 -16.48 -12.78 -12.06
N LEU A 342 -16.19 -11.85 -12.97
CA LEU A 342 -15.61 -10.54 -12.68
C LEU A 342 -16.62 -9.45 -13.05
N VAL A 343 -16.84 -8.49 -12.15
CA VAL A 343 -17.56 -7.24 -12.46
C VAL A 343 -16.57 -6.09 -12.36
N LEU A 344 -16.45 -5.32 -13.44
CA LEU A 344 -15.60 -4.15 -13.55
C LEU A 344 -16.43 -2.88 -13.41
N PRO A 345 -16.39 -2.18 -12.26
CA PRO A 345 -16.94 -0.83 -12.17
C PRO A 345 -16.15 0.15 -13.01
N LEU A 346 -16.86 0.93 -13.81
CA LEU A 346 -16.30 1.95 -14.68
C LEU A 346 -16.65 3.35 -14.19
N ASN A 347 -15.70 4.27 -14.35
CA ASN A 347 -15.91 5.70 -14.22
C ASN A 347 -16.98 6.20 -15.22
N ASN A 348 -17.68 7.28 -14.86
CA ASN A 348 -18.67 7.92 -15.71
C ASN A 348 -18.06 8.30 -17.08
N GLY A 349 -18.81 8.11 -18.16
CA GLY A 349 -18.39 8.39 -19.53
C GLY A 349 -17.71 7.24 -20.27
N ALA A 350 -17.46 6.10 -19.61
CA ALA A 350 -16.89 4.93 -20.28
C ALA A 350 -17.84 4.36 -21.36
N ASN A 351 -17.31 4.12 -22.57
CA ASN A 351 -18.11 3.59 -23.68
C ASN A 351 -18.20 2.06 -23.62
N LEU A 352 -19.23 1.53 -22.96
CA LEU A 352 -19.47 0.08 -22.84
C LEU A 352 -19.52 -0.66 -24.17
N LYS A 353 -19.94 -0.02 -25.28
CA LYS A 353 -20.00 -0.68 -26.60
C LYS A 353 -18.62 -0.88 -27.25
N ARG A 354 -17.60 -0.16 -26.77
CA ARG A 354 -16.23 -0.15 -27.32
C ARG A 354 -15.19 -0.06 -26.21
N PHE A 355 -15.38 -0.82 -25.14
CA PHE A 355 -14.52 -0.81 -23.96
C PHE A 355 -13.44 -1.89 -24.04
N ASN A 356 -12.24 -1.64 -23.51
CA ASN A 356 -11.18 -2.63 -23.35
C ASN A 356 -10.66 -2.53 -21.90
N PRO A 357 -10.75 -3.61 -21.09
CA PRO A 357 -10.19 -3.62 -19.74
C PRO A 357 -8.67 -3.52 -19.71
N GLU A 358 -8.00 -3.90 -20.80
CA GLU A 358 -6.54 -3.92 -20.90
C GLU A 358 -5.92 -4.83 -19.84
N PHE A 359 -6.42 -6.08 -19.72
CA PHE A 359 -5.82 -7.07 -18.84
C PHE A 359 -4.36 -7.34 -19.24
N PRO A 360 -3.42 -7.36 -18.28
CA PRO A 360 -2.02 -7.62 -18.57
C PRO A 360 -1.83 -9.08 -18.97
N ALA A 361 -1.26 -9.27 -20.15
CA ALA A 361 -0.86 -10.58 -20.66
C ALA A 361 0.68 -10.62 -20.72
N PRO A 362 1.36 -11.12 -19.67
CA PRO A 362 2.81 -11.25 -19.68
C PRO A 362 3.26 -12.21 -20.80
N LYS A 363 4.55 -12.13 -21.18
CA LYS A 363 5.13 -13.03 -22.20
C LYS A 363 4.84 -14.50 -21.86
N GLY A 364 4.36 -15.27 -22.84
CA GLY A 364 3.92 -16.66 -22.67
C GLY A 364 2.45 -16.83 -22.25
N THR A 365 1.73 -15.72 -22.04
CA THR A 365 0.30 -15.69 -21.72
C THR A 365 -0.48 -14.95 -22.79
N THR A 366 -1.68 -15.45 -23.13
CA THR A 366 -2.64 -14.75 -23.97
C THR A 366 -3.99 -14.66 -23.27
N ILE A 367 -4.64 -13.50 -23.41
CA ILE A 367 -6.00 -13.25 -22.93
C ILE A 367 -6.84 -12.86 -24.14
N THR A 368 -7.91 -13.62 -24.41
CA THR A 368 -8.80 -13.42 -25.55
C THR A 368 -10.26 -13.27 -25.09
N PRO A 369 -11.09 -12.42 -25.71
CA PRO A 369 -10.79 -11.62 -26.90
C PRO A 369 -9.85 -10.43 -26.61
N LYS A 370 -9.07 -10.01 -27.61
CA LYS A 370 -8.19 -8.83 -27.50
C LYS A 370 -8.92 -7.56 -27.95
N GLY A 371 -8.53 -6.42 -27.37
CA GLY A 371 -9.01 -5.12 -27.80
C GLY A 371 -10.46 -4.82 -27.37
N LYS A 372 -11.06 -3.81 -28.02
CA LYS A 372 -12.36 -3.26 -27.63
C LYS A 372 -13.50 -4.24 -27.88
N GLN A 373 -14.35 -4.45 -26.87
CA GLN A 373 -15.54 -5.29 -26.94
C GLN A 373 -16.81 -4.48 -26.65
N ASN A 374 -17.95 -5.07 -26.98
CA ASN A 374 -19.26 -4.61 -26.51
C ASN A 374 -19.58 -5.29 -25.17
N PHE A 375 -19.34 -4.57 -24.08
CA PHE A 375 -19.49 -5.04 -22.72
C PHE A 375 -20.95 -4.96 -22.25
N LYS A 376 -21.62 -6.11 -22.36
CA LYS A 376 -22.71 -6.50 -21.43
C LYS A 376 -22.21 -7.62 -20.53
N LYS A 377 -21.73 -8.68 -21.16
CA LYS A 377 -21.09 -9.86 -20.56
C LYS A 377 -20.16 -10.43 -21.63
N VAL A 378 -18.89 -10.61 -21.32
CA VAL A 378 -17.86 -11.10 -22.27
C VAL A 378 -17.10 -12.23 -21.61
N ASN A 379 -16.95 -13.35 -22.30
CA ASN A 379 -16.11 -14.44 -21.81
C ASN A 379 -14.67 -14.19 -22.25
N TYR A 380 -13.76 -14.20 -21.28
CA TYR A 380 -12.32 -14.09 -21.49
C TYR A 380 -11.66 -15.43 -21.23
N THR A 381 -10.84 -15.90 -22.15
CA THR A 381 -9.99 -17.09 -21.99
C THR A 381 -8.55 -16.66 -21.76
N LEU A 382 -7.99 -17.10 -20.65
CA LEU A 382 -6.59 -16.96 -20.29
C LEU A 382 -5.86 -18.28 -20.60
N THR A 383 -4.92 -18.21 -21.52
CA THR A 383 -4.03 -19.31 -21.90
C THR A 383 -2.62 -18.99 -21.45
N THR A 384 -1.91 -19.95 -20.86
CA THR A 384 -0.52 -19.79 -20.43
C THR A 384 0.22 -21.08 -20.73
N GLU A 385 1.44 -20.96 -21.27
CA GLU A 385 2.26 -22.10 -21.67
C GLU A 385 2.43 -23.11 -20.52
N GLY A 386 2.14 -24.39 -20.81
CA GLY A 386 2.25 -25.48 -19.84
C GLY A 386 1.19 -25.49 -18.72
N ARG A 387 0.13 -24.68 -18.82
CA ARG A 387 -0.95 -24.60 -17.82
C ARG A 387 -2.32 -24.74 -18.49
N PRO A 388 -3.33 -25.33 -17.82
CA PRO A 388 -4.69 -25.41 -18.36
C PRO A 388 -5.29 -24.02 -18.64
N ASN A 389 -6.17 -23.92 -19.63
CA ASN A 389 -6.88 -22.67 -19.90
C ASN A 389 -7.86 -22.33 -18.76
N LEU A 390 -8.02 -21.05 -18.46
CA LEU A 390 -9.04 -20.55 -17.56
C LEU A 390 -10.01 -19.65 -18.33
N THR A 391 -11.30 -19.78 -18.05
CA THR A 391 -12.34 -18.94 -18.64
C THR A 391 -13.00 -18.10 -17.56
N TYR A 392 -13.10 -16.80 -17.82
CA TYR A 392 -13.69 -15.81 -16.94
C TYR A 392 -14.91 -15.21 -17.61
N THR A 393 -15.99 -15.04 -16.86
CA THR A 393 -17.11 -14.20 -17.29
C THR A 393 -16.87 -12.78 -16.79
N VAL A 394 -16.70 -11.81 -17.69
CA VAL A 394 -16.45 -10.41 -17.33
C VAL A 394 -17.64 -9.54 -17.71
N GLU A 395 -18.20 -8.85 -16.72
CA GLU A 395 -19.20 -7.80 -16.89
C GLU A 395 -18.55 -6.45 -16.59
N ALA A 396 -18.99 -5.40 -17.27
CA ALA A 396 -18.59 -4.03 -16.94
C ALA A 396 -19.85 -3.18 -16.71
N LYS A 397 -19.83 -2.37 -15.66
CA LYS A 397 -20.97 -1.55 -15.24
C LYS A 397 -20.48 -0.16 -14.91
N GLN A 398 -21.25 0.85 -15.30
CA GLN A 398 -20.98 2.21 -14.88
C GLN A 398 -21.58 2.43 -13.49
N TYR A 399 -20.79 2.96 -12.57
CA TYR A 399 -21.21 3.34 -11.23
C TYR A 399 -20.76 4.78 -10.95
N ASN A 400 -21.64 5.60 -10.40
CA ASN A 400 -21.29 6.95 -9.98
C ASN A 400 -20.88 7.01 -8.50
N ASN A 401 -21.16 5.95 -7.71
CA ASN A 401 -20.58 5.75 -6.38
C ASN A 401 -19.45 4.69 -6.38
N PRO A 402 -18.36 4.91 -5.61
CA PRO A 402 -18.02 6.15 -4.90
C PRO A 402 -17.78 7.34 -5.85
N VAL A 403 -18.00 8.57 -5.39
CA VAL A 403 -17.84 9.76 -6.25
C VAL A 403 -16.36 10.11 -6.49
N LEU A 404 -15.48 9.67 -5.59
CA LEU A 404 -14.03 9.82 -5.70
C LEU A 404 -13.35 8.46 -5.88
N ASN A 405 -12.28 8.43 -6.68
CA ASN A 405 -11.41 7.25 -6.80
C ASN A 405 -10.32 7.30 -5.72
N GLY A 406 -10.25 6.27 -4.87
CA GLY A 406 -9.28 6.18 -3.77
C GLY A 406 -9.95 6.12 -2.41
N TYR A 407 -9.16 6.22 -1.35
CA TYR A 407 -9.65 6.22 0.02
C TYR A 407 -9.86 7.65 0.51
N TYR A 408 -11.11 7.99 0.76
CA TYR A 408 -11.53 9.31 1.24
C TYR A 408 -12.70 9.15 2.19
N ALA A 409 -12.78 10.01 3.17
CA ALA A 409 -13.81 9.96 4.19
C ALA A 409 -14.27 11.35 4.61
N ASP A 410 -15.19 11.38 5.57
CA ASP A 410 -15.65 12.58 6.27
C ASP A 410 -15.90 13.78 5.33
N PRO A 411 -16.78 13.63 4.33
CA PRO A 411 -16.92 14.63 3.26
C PRO A 411 -17.69 15.87 3.74
N ASP A 412 -17.19 17.05 3.39
CA ASP A 412 -17.98 18.28 3.36
C ASP A 412 -18.07 18.89 1.95
N LEU A 413 -19.15 19.60 1.64
CA LEU A 413 -19.49 20.00 0.28
C LEU A 413 -20.18 21.37 0.22
N ILE A 414 -19.65 22.29 -0.59
CA ILE A 414 -20.31 23.56 -0.91
C ILE A 414 -20.54 23.74 -2.41
N TYR A 415 -21.53 24.56 -2.76
CA TYR A 415 -21.58 25.23 -4.05
C TYR A 415 -20.93 26.60 -3.91
N SER A 416 -19.91 26.88 -4.72
CA SER A 416 -19.25 28.19 -4.72
C SER A 416 -19.99 29.15 -5.64
N GLU A 417 -20.52 30.25 -5.10
CA GLU A 417 -21.14 31.31 -5.90
C GLU A 417 -20.11 32.07 -6.74
N LYS A 418 -18.86 32.15 -6.28
CA LYS A 418 -17.74 32.75 -7.04
C LYS A 418 -17.48 31.98 -8.34
N ASN A 419 -17.34 30.66 -8.22
CA ASN A 419 -16.86 29.80 -9.31
C ASN A 419 -17.97 29.06 -10.05
N LYS A 420 -19.21 29.12 -9.56
CA LYS A 420 -20.40 28.45 -10.10
C LYS A 420 -20.23 26.93 -10.23
N LYS A 421 -19.52 26.31 -9.28
CA LYS A 421 -19.30 24.87 -9.22
C LYS A 421 -19.23 24.36 -7.78
N PHE A 422 -19.41 23.05 -7.64
CA PHE A 422 -19.33 22.33 -6.37
C PHE A 422 -17.88 22.05 -5.99
N TYR A 423 -17.60 22.02 -4.68
CA TYR A 423 -16.30 21.67 -4.11
C TYR A 423 -16.48 20.75 -2.91
N LEU A 424 -15.85 19.57 -2.97
CA LEU A 424 -15.89 18.48 -2.00
C LEU A 424 -14.56 18.37 -1.25
N TYR A 425 -14.63 18.38 0.07
CA TYR A 425 -13.49 18.39 0.98
C TYR A 425 -13.57 17.17 1.91
N PRO A 426 -12.86 16.09 1.60
CA PRO A 426 -12.80 14.92 2.46
C PRO A 426 -11.56 14.90 3.36
N THR A 427 -11.59 14.06 4.40
CA THR A 427 -10.38 13.47 4.98
C THR A 427 -9.65 12.62 3.92
N SER A 428 -8.32 12.78 3.81
CA SER A 428 -7.45 11.84 3.08
C SER A 428 -7.33 10.54 3.88
N ASP A 429 -7.97 9.46 3.43
CA ASP A 429 -8.06 8.17 4.14
C ASP A 429 -7.08 7.13 3.56
N GLY A 430 -7.08 5.88 4.04
CA GLY A 430 -6.16 4.83 3.58
C GLY A 430 -4.82 4.80 4.30
N PHE A 431 -4.69 5.55 5.41
CA PHE A 431 -3.52 5.56 6.28
C PHE A 431 -3.86 4.88 7.60
N ASP A 432 -2.98 3.98 8.06
CA ASP A 432 -3.18 3.26 9.32
C ASP A 432 -3.50 4.21 10.47
N ASN A 433 -4.55 3.89 11.21
CA ASN A 433 -5.04 4.66 12.35
C ASN A 433 -5.33 6.15 12.03
N TRP A 434 -5.80 6.44 10.82
CA TRP A 434 -6.11 7.81 10.36
C TRP A 434 -4.91 8.76 10.48
N SER A 435 -3.71 8.29 10.15
CA SER A 435 -2.46 9.06 10.28
C SER A 435 -2.20 10.08 9.16
N GLY A 436 -3.18 10.30 8.26
CA GLY A 436 -3.12 11.32 7.21
C GLY A 436 -2.78 12.72 7.75
N THR A 437 -2.04 13.52 6.97
CA THR A 437 -1.49 14.82 7.39
C THR A 437 -1.80 15.98 6.45
N TYR A 438 -2.61 15.74 5.42
CA TYR A 438 -2.97 16.77 4.44
C TYR A 438 -4.43 16.62 4.01
N PHE A 439 -5.00 17.73 3.55
CA PHE A 439 -6.32 17.80 2.96
C PHE A 439 -6.25 18.05 1.45
N LYS A 440 -7.17 17.43 0.72
CA LYS A 440 -7.40 17.70 -0.70
C LYS A 440 -8.78 18.33 -0.91
N THR A 441 -8.99 18.91 -2.08
CA THR A 441 -10.34 19.25 -2.55
C THR A 441 -10.58 18.76 -3.97
N PHE A 442 -11.85 18.54 -4.28
CA PHE A 442 -12.31 18.09 -5.59
C PHE A 442 -13.41 19.02 -6.09
N SER A 443 -13.40 19.39 -7.36
CA SER A 443 -14.44 20.25 -7.93
C SER A 443 -15.30 19.54 -8.98
N SER A 444 -16.57 19.91 -9.06
CA SER A 444 -17.51 19.35 -10.04
C SER A 444 -18.55 20.37 -10.46
N THR A 445 -18.99 20.32 -11.73
CA THR A 445 -20.13 21.12 -12.22
C THR A 445 -21.46 20.37 -12.13
N ASP A 446 -21.44 19.06 -11.85
CA ASP A 446 -22.60 18.18 -11.99
C ASP A 446 -22.74 17.11 -10.88
N LEU A 447 -21.93 17.20 -9.82
CA LEU A 447 -21.85 16.27 -8.68
C LEU A 447 -21.42 14.83 -9.00
N VAL A 448 -21.09 14.53 -10.26
CA VAL A 448 -20.70 13.18 -10.70
C VAL A 448 -19.28 13.17 -11.24
N ASN A 449 -18.92 14.17 -12.04
CA ASN A 449 -17.59 14.30 -12.63
C ASN A 449 -16.73 15.22 -11.76
N TRP A 450 -15.80 14.62 -11.03
CA TRP A 450 -14.93 15.31 -10.07
C TRP A 450 -13.52 15.48 -10.61
N LYS A 451 -12.99 16.70 -10.51
CA LYS A 451 -11.60 17.05 -10.77
C LYS A 451 -10.85 17.13 -9.43
N ASP A 452 -9.76 16.37 -9.27
CA ASP A 452 -8.81 16.55 -8.16
C ASP A 452 -8.11 17.90 -8.33
N GLU A 453 -8.31 18.84 -7.41
CA GLU A 453 -7.67 20.16 -7.40
C GLU A 453 -6.35 20.16 -6.61
N GLY A 454 -5.96 19.02 -6.02
CA GLY A 454 -4.71 18.83 -5.30
C GLY A 454 -4.82 19.08 -3.80
N ILE A 455 -3.64 19.17 -3.16
CA ILE A 455 -3.51 19.42 -1.72
C ILE A 455 -3.77 20.91 -1.45
N ILE A 456 -4.68 21.19 -0.53
CA ILE A 456 -5.08 22.56 -0.17
C ILE A 456 -4.50 23.05 1.16
N LEU A 457 -4.12 22.10 2.03
CA LEU A 457 -3.50 22.36 3.34
C LEU A 457 -2.72 21.11 3.78
N ASP A 458 -1.44 21.26 4.13
CA ASP A 458 -0.59 20.21 4.69
C ASP A 458 -0.15 20.59 6.11
N LEU A 459 -0.51 19.77 7.10
CA LEU A 459 -0.23 20.07 8.51
C LEU A 459 1.27 20.23 8.80
N LYS A 460 2.14 19.48 8.12
CA LYS A 460 3.59 19.54 8.38
C LYS A 460 4.24 20.80 7.82
N LYS A 461 3.58 21.47 6.89
CA LYS A 461 4.11 22.61 6.14
C LYS A 461 3.41 23.91 6.50
N ASP A 462 2.09 23.87 6.57
CA ASP A 462 1.24 25.06 6.57
C ASP A 462 0.63 25.35 7.96
N VAL A 463 0.71 24.41 8.91
CA VAL A 463 0.14 24.54 10.26
C VAL A 463 1.23 24.46 11.33
N SER A 464 1.38 25.51 12.14
CA SER A 464 2.48 25.62 13.11
C SER A 464 2.23 24.90 14.44
N TRP A 465 0.98 24.57 14.75
CA TRP A 465 0.56 24.09 16.07
C TRP A 465 0.15 22.61 16.11
N ALA A 466 0.10 21.92 14.96
CA ALA A 466 -0.18 20.49 14.84
C ALA A 466 0.36 19.93 13.51
N ASP A 467 0.89 18.69 13.54
CA ASP A 467 1.61 18.04 12.43
C ASP A 467 1.05 16.65 12.06
N ARG A 468 -0.08 16.25 12.66
CA ARG A 468 -0.68 14.92 12.51
C ARG A 468 -2.20 14.96 12.50
N ASN A 469 -2.80 13.91 11.94
CA ASN A 469 -4.23 13.62 12.05
C ASN A 469 -5.12 14.73 11.47
N ALA A 470 -4.98 14.96 10.16
CA ALA A 470 -5.81 15.88 9.37
C ALA A 470 -7.18 15.26 9.09
N TRP A 471 -8.20 15.59 9.88
CA TRP A 471 -9.53 14.94 9.83
C TRP A 471 -10.70 15.91 9.64
N ALA A 472 -11.77 15.35 9.06
CA ALA A 472 -13.16 15.83 9.08
C ALA A 472 -13.27 17.35 8.94
N PRO A 473 -13.01 17.89 7.75
CA PRO A 473 -13.13 19.32 7.54
C PRO A 473 -14.59 19.74 7.33
N CYS A 474 -14.86 21.03 7.52
CA CYS A 474 -16.04 21.68 6.99
C CYS A 474 -15.67 23.06 6.43
N ILE A 475 -16.53 23.63 5.57
CA ILE A 475 -16.25 24.89 4.90
C ILE A 475 -17.49 25.74 4.72
N ILE A 476 -17.30 27.06 4.77
CA ILE A 476 -18.34 28.01 4.37
C ILE A 476 -17.78 29.12 3.48
N GLU A 477 -18.57 29.49 2.47
CA GLU A 477 -18.34 30.66 1.63
C GLU A 477 -19.06 31.87 2.26
N ARG A 478 -18.36 33.00 2.40
CA ARG A 478 -18.92 34.25 2.90
C ARG A 478 -18.55 35.41 2.00
N LYS A 479 -19.52 36.27 1.69
CA LYS A 479 -19.29 37.50 0.94
C LYS A 479 -18.93 38.65 1.90
N ILE A 480 -17.70 39.13 1.85
CA ILE A 480 -17.16 40.21 2.70
C ILE A 480 -16.66 41.33 1.78
N GLY A 481 -17.17 42.55 1.96
CA GLY A 481 -16.73 43.71 1.16
C GLY A 481 -16.93 43.52 -0.35
N GLY A 482 -17.93 42.75 -0.78
CA GLY A 482 -18.18 42.43 -2.19
C GLY A 482 -17.37 41.25 -2.75
N THR A 483 -16.37 40.76 -2.01
CA THR A 483 -15.52 39.62 -2.39
C THR A 483 -15.94 38.35 -1.65
N TYR A 484 -15.68 37.17 -2.23
CA TYR A 484 -15.93 35.88 -1.58
C TYR A 484 -14.69 35.43 -0.82
N LYS A 485 -14.88 35.02 0.43
CA LYS A 485 -13.88 34.41 1.32
C LYS A 485 -14.35 33.02 1.72
N TYR A 486 -13.41 32.11 1.93
CA TYR A 486 -13.65 30.73 2.30
C TYR A 486 -13.02 30.44 3.65
N PHE A 487 -13.83 29.95 4.58
CA PHE A 487 -13.40 29.60 5.93
C PHE A 487 -13.45 28.08 6.06
N TYR A 488 -12.28 27.46 6.17
CA TYR A 488 -12.09 26.03 6.20
C TYR A 488 -11.70 25.60 7.60
N TYR A 489 -12.63 24.95 8.30
CA TYR A 489 -12.39 24.41 9.63
C TYR A 489 -11.99 22.94 9.49
N PHE A 490 -11.09 22.50 10.36
CA PHE A 490 -10.53 21.16 10.26
C PHE A 490 -10.08 20.65 11.62
N THR A 491 -10.02 19.34 11.75
CA THR A 491 -9.38 18.71 12.91
C THR A 491 -7.90 18.46 12.64
N ALA A 492 -7.04 18.81 13.58
CA ALA A 492 -5.63 18.42 13.61
C ALA A 492 -5.20 18.09 15.04
N ALA A 493 -4.56 16.94 15.25
CA ALA A 493 -4.18 16.44 16.58
C ALA A 493 -5.29 16.57 17.65
N GLN A 494 -6.53 16.22 17.27
CA GLN A 494 -7.73 16.27 18.12
C GLN A 494 -8.07 17.67 18.67
N LYS A 495 -7.77 18.70 17.89
CA LYS A 495 -8.17 20.10 18.10
C LYS A 495 -8.74 20.64 16.80
N ILE A 496 -9.53 21.71 16.87
CA ILE A 496 -10.15 22.34 15.70
C ILE A 496 -9.37 23.60 15.33
N GLY A 497 -8.94 23.67 14.08
CA GLY A 497 -8.32 24.83 13.44
C GLY A 497 -9.26 25.50 12.45
N VAL A 498 -8.82 26.66 11.95
CA VAL A 498 -9.46 27.36 10.84
C VAL A 498 -8.40 27.96 9.94
N ALA A 499 -8.56 27.76 8.63
CA ALA A 499 -7.75 28.38 7.59
C ALA A 499 -8.64 29.18 6.63
N VAL A 500 -8.09 30.23 6.04
CA VAL A 500 -8.84 31.18 5.20
C VAL A 500 -8.24 31.24 3.80
N ALA A 501 -9.10 31.33 2.79
CA ALA A 501 -8.70 31.49 1.40
C ALA A 501 -9.59 32.49 0.64
N ASP A 502 -9.07 32.98 -0.48
CA ASP A 502 -9.80 33.77 -1.49
C ASP A 502 -10.42 32.90 -2.60
N ASP A 503 -10.04 31.63 -2.66
CA ASP A 503 -10.57 30.65 -3.61
C ASP A 503 -10.90 29.35 -2.87
N PRO A 504 -12.00 28.66 -3.23
CA PRO A 504 -12.35 27.38 -2.61
C PRO A 504 -11.30 26.28 -2.86
N ALA A 505 -10.48 26.40 -3.92
CA ALA A 505 -9.34 25.51 -4.14
C ALA A 505 -8.06 25.93 -3.40
N GLY A 506 -8.12 26.97 -2.56
CA GLY A 506 -6.96 27.53 -1.88
C GLY A 506 -6.11 28.46 -2.77
N PRO A 507 -4.89 28.80 -2.34
CA PRO A 507 -4.23 28.30 -1.13
C PRO A 507 -4.93 28.76 0.16
N PHE A 508 -5.02 27.87 1.14
CA PHE A 508 -5.52 28.20 2.47
C PHE A 508 -4.38 28.63 3.39
N VAL A 509 -4.65 29.63 4.23
CA VAL A 509 -3.70 30.13 5.23
C VAL A 509 -4.28 29.86 6.62
N ASP A 510 -3.60 29.04 7.41
CA ASP A 510 -3.98 28.74 8.80
C ASP A 510 -4.00 30.02 9.65
N SER A 511 -4.95 30.10 10.58
CA SER A 511 -5.07 31.21 11.53
C SER A 511 -3.92 31.30 12.55
N GLY A 512 -3.02 30.32 12.59
CA GLY A 512 -1.80 30.28 13.40
C GLY A 512 -1.98 29.64 14.77
N LYS A 513 -3.19 29.23 15.14
CA LYS A 513 -3.50 28.53 16.39
C LYS A 513 -4.76 27.67 16.25
N ALA A 514 -4.93 26.70 17.14
CA ALA A 514 -6.21 26.02 17.28
C ALA A 514 -7.29 27.03 17.71
N LEU A 515 -8.45 26.97 17.04
CA LEU A 515 -9.66 27.70 17.42
C LEU A 515 -10.30 27.08 18.66
N ILE A 516 -10.33 25.75 18.74
CA ILE A 516 -10.81 25.00 19.91
C ILE A 516 -9.79 23.91 20.24
N ALA A 517 -9.13 24.07 21.39
CA ALA A 517 -8.06 23.16 21.82
C ALA A 517 -8.46 22.23 22.97
N GLU A 518 -9.52 22.57 23.70
CA GLU A 518 -9.92 21.90 24.93
C GLU A 518 -11.40 21.52 24.89
N ARG A 519 -11.76 20.48 25.66
CA ARG A 519 -13.17 20.09 25.79
C ARG A 519 -13.93 21.19 26.52
N PRO A 520 -15.23 21.36 26.22
CA PRO A 520 -16.07 22.26 26.98
C PRO A 520 -16.09 21.93 28.49
N GLU A 521 -16.35 22.94 29.31
CA GLU A 521 -16.45 22.78 30.76
C GLU A 521 -17.49 21.69 31.13
N GLY A 522 -17.14 20.84 32.11
CA GLY A 522 -17.98 19.73 32.55
C GLY A 522 -17.93 18.47 31.69
N ILE A 523 -17.21 18.48 30.55
CA ILE A 523 -17.05 17.32 29.68
C ILE A 523 -15.72 16.60 29.95
N ASN A 524 -15.81 15.39 30.53
CA ASN A 524 -14.63 14.60 30.93
C ASN A 524 -14.26 13.45 29.98
N ARG A 525 -15.08 13.18 28.95
CA ARG A 525 -14.87 12.13 27.94
C ARG A 525 -15.16 12.68 26.55
N GLY A 526 -14.68 11.99 25.51
CA GLY A 526 -14.86 12.41 24.12
C GLY A 526 -13.68 13.23 23.58
N GLN A 527 -13.84 13.76 22.36
CA GLN A 527 -12.79 14.47 21.62
C GLN A 527 -13.31 15.75 20.96
N VAL A 528 -12.42 16.73 20.78
CA VAL A 528 -12.68 18.01 20.09
C VAL A 528 -12.35 17.83 18.62
N ILE A 529 -13.27 17.23 17.87
CA ILE A 529 -13.13 16.89 16.46
C ILE A 529 -14.44 17.16 15.71
N ASP A 530 -14.45 16.88 14.41
CA ASP A 530 -15.62 16.93 13.52
C ASP A 530 -16.35 18.28 13.57
N PRO A 531 -15.66 19.40 13.25
CA PRO A 531 -16.32 20.69 13.15
C PRO A 531 -17.37 20.68 12.03
N ASP A 532 -18.48 21.38 12.24
CA ASP A 532 -19.45 21.77 11.21
C ASP A 532 -19.78 23.26 11.32
N VAL A 533 -19.93 23.94 10.18
CA VAL A 533 -20.17 25.38 10.12
C VAL A 533 -21.46 25.69 9.39
N PHE A 534 -22.30 26.52 10.01
CA PHE A 534 -23.63 26.83 9.51
C PHE A 534 -23.91 28.32 9.56
N GLN A 535 -24.49 28.86 8.48
CA GLN A 535 -25.08 30.19 8.50
C GLN A 535 -26.59 30.07 8.72
N ASP A 536 -27.09 30.71 9.77
CA ASP A 536 -28.53 30.82 10.00
C ASP A 536 -29.17 31.79 8.99
N PRO A 537 -30.02 31.32 8.06
CA PRO A 537 -30.62 32.19 7.05
C PRO A 537 -31.65 33.17 7.63
N LYS A 538 -32.14 32.96 8.87
CA LYS A 538 -33.07 33.90 9.51
C LYS A 538 -32.36 35.14 10.06
N THR A 539 -31.14 34.97 10.60
CA THR A 539 -30.42 36.05 11.30
C THR A 539 -29.15 36.50 10.59
N GLY A 540 -28.63 35.71 9.65
CA GLY A 540 -27.35 35.92 8.98
C GLY A 540 -26.13 35.55 9.83
N LYS A 541 -26.33 35.12 11.09
CA LYS A 541 -25.26 34.72 12.01
C LYS A 541 -24.65 33.38 11.65
N TYR A 542 -23.42 33.17 12.07
CA TYR A 542 -22.67 31.94 11.84
C TYR A 542 -22.51 31.16 13.14
N TYR A 543 -22.55 29.84 13.04
CA TYR A 543 -22.40 28.93 14.17
C TYR A 543 -21.42 27.83 13.81
N LEU A 544 -20.65 27.40 14.81
CA LEU A 544 -19.75 26.25 14.70
C LEU A 544 -20.23 25.17 15.66
N TYR A 545 -20.30 23.94 15.19
CA TYR A 545 -20.63 22.74 15.97
C TYR A 545 -19.45 21.78 15.98
N TRP A 546 -19.30 20.99 17.05
CA TRP A 546 -18.23 20.00 17.13
C TRP A 546 -18.47 18.92 18.17
N GLY A 547 -17.70 17.84 18.05
CA GLY A 547 -17.44 16.89 19.12
C GLY A 547 -17.65 15.42 18.75
N ASN A 548 -16.89 14.57 19.44
CA ASN A 548 -17.11 13.12 19.49
C ASN A 548 -17.42 12.72 20.94
N GLY A 549 -18.50 11.96 21.14
CA GLY A 549 -19.06 11.62 22.45
C GLY A 549 -19.91 12.74 23.09
N PHE A 550 -19.85 13.95 22.53
CA PHE A 550 -20.68 15.11 22.84
C PHE A 550 -20.88 15.95 21.58
N MET A 551 -21.95 16.74 21.52
CA MET A 551 -22.17 17.77 20.50
C MET A 551 -22.30 19.12 21.20
N PHE A 552 -21.42 20.06 20.87
CA PHE A 552 -21.53 21.46 21.28
C PHE A 552 -21.73 22.34 20.05
N GLY A 553 -22.40 23.48 20.26
CA GLY A 553 -22.52 24.55 19.28
C GLY A 553 -22.24 25.91 19.91
N ALA A 554 -21.71 26.85 19.14
CA ALA A 554 -21.47 28.24 19.56
C ALA A 554 -21.63 29.21 18.39
N GLU A 555 -22.02 30.46 18.67
CA GLU A 555 -22.02 31.55 17.70
C GLU A 555 -20.56 31.94 17.37
N LEU A 556 -20.25 32.14 16.08
CA LEU A 556 -18.97 32.69 15.62
C LEU A 556 -19.03 34.23 15.67
N ASN A 557 -17.90 34.86 15.96
CA ASN A 557 -17.77 36.32 15.74
C ASN A 557 -17.67 36.63 14.24
N ASP A 558 -17.81 37.92 13.90
CA ASP A 558 -17.75 38.39 12.52
C ASP A 558 -16.43 38.09 11.80
N ASP A 559 -15.35 37.82 12.52
CA ASP A 559 -14.06 37.46 11.93
C ASP A 559 -14.01 36.00 11.41
N MET A 560 -14.97 35.16 11.79
CA MET A 560 -15.03 33.71 11.50
C MET A 560 -13.80 32.92 12.00
N VAL A 561 -12.97 33.51 12.85
CA VAL A 561 -11.77 32.89 13.42
C VAL A 561 -11.73 33.01 14.94
N SER A 562 -12.87 33.36 15.54
CA SER A 562 -13.08 33.34 16.98
C SER A 562 -14.55 33.01 17.32
N LEU A 563 -14.75 32.33 18.45
CA LEU A 563 -16.09 32.06 19.00
C LEU A 563 -16.57 33.25 19.83
N LYS A 564 -17.88 33.46 19.83
CA LYS A 564 -18.54 34.41 20.73
C LYS A 564 -18.72 33.77 22.10
N GLN A 565 -17.96 34.25 23.07
CA GLN A 565 -17.94 33.71 24.43
C GLN A 565 -19.33 33.70 25.08
N GLY A 566 -19.62 32.63 25.81
CA GLY A 566 -20.87 32.46 26.56
C GLY A 566 -22.04 31.97 25.70
N THR A 567 -21.78 31.56 24.46
CA THR A 567 -22.81 30.97 23.57
C THR A 567 -22.69 29.46 23.43
N GLU A 568 -21.63 28.87 23.99
CA GLU A 568 -21.36 27.45 23.99
C GLU A 568 -22.53 26.68 24.63
N THR A 569 -23.19 25.85 23.83
CA THR A 569 -24.39 25.11 24.22
C THR A 569 -24.19 23.63 23.97
N ASN A 570 -24.48 22.80 24.99
CA ASN A 570 -24.49 21.35 24.84
C ASN A 570 -25.77 20.90 24.14
N LEU A 571 -25.63 20.37 22.93
CA LEU A 571 -26.72 19.92 22.07
C LEU A 571 -26.79 18.38 21.96
N THR A 572 -25.99 17.65 22.74
CA THR A 572 -25.81 16.19 22.60
C THR A 572 -27.14 15.41 22.61
N PRO A 573 -27.54 14.79 21.48
CA PRO A 573 -28.69 13.89 21.45
C PRO A 573 -28.46 12.67 22.34
N ARG A 574 -29.46 12.28 23.13
CA ARG A 574 -29.33 11.12 24.04
C ARG A 574 -29.32 9.80 23.25
N GLY A 575 -28.47 8.87 23.68
CA GLY A 575 -28.52 7.45 23.31
C GLY A 575 -27.79 7.04 22.03
N THR A 576 -27.80 7.86 20.98
CA THR A 576 -27.27 7.45 19.65
C THR A 576 -26.15 8.32 19.11
N PHE A 577 -25.83 9.45 19.76
CA PHE A 577 -24.79 10.35 19.27
C PHE A 577 -23.39 9.71 19.39
N ARG A 578 -22.64 9.68 18.28
CA ARG A 578 -21.20 9.45 18.28
C ARG A 578 -20.41 10.70 17.92
N GLU A 579 -20.57 11.22 16.71
CA GLU A 579 -19.72 12.24 16.08
C GLU A 579 -20.35 12.74 14.77
N GLY A 580 -19.59 13.50 13.95
CA GLY A 580 -19.97 13.89 12.58
C GLY A 580 -21.25 14.71 12.53
N THR A 581 -21.28 15.81 13.28
CA THR A 581 -22.44 16.73 13.29
C THR A 581 -22.57 17.40 11.92
N HIS A 582 -23.80 17.57 11.43
CA HIS A 582 -24.08 18.38 10.25
C HIS A 582 -25.42 19.11 10.39
N VAL A 583 -25.46 20.41 10.06
CA VAL A 583 -26.66 21.24 10.23
C VAL A 583 -27.12 21.83 8.91
N LEU A 584 -28.42 21.68 8.61
CA LEU A 584 -29.06 22.33 7.46
C LEU A 584 -30.37 23.00 7.86
N TYR A 585 -30.78 23.98 7.05
CA TYR A 585 -32.05 24.66 7.19
C TYR A 585 -32.94 24.44 5.97
N ARG A 586 -34.21 24.11 6.22
CA ARG A 586 -35.24 23.99 5.18
C ARG A 586 -36.61 24.34 5.73
N ASN A 587 -37.34 25.21 5.03
CA ASN A 587 -38.75 25.56 5.32
C ASN A 587 -39.04 25.91 6.79
N GLY A 588 -38.17 26.69 7.43
CA GLY A 588 -38.38 27.16 8.80
C GLY A 588 -37.75 26.30 9.90
N LEU A 589 -37.30 25.09 9.55
CA LEU A 589 -36.78 24.08 10.48
C LEU A 589 -35.25 23.95 10.35
N TYR A 590 -34.59 23.70 11.48
CA TYR A 590 -33.18 23.35 11.57
C TYR A 590 -33.06 21.84 11.77
N TYR A 591 -32.33 21.15 10.91
CA TYR A 591 -32.08 19.73 11.02
C TYR A 591 -30.65 19.52 11.49
N PHE A 592 -30.50 18.77 12.57
CA PHE A 592 -29.21 18.35 13.10
C PHE A 592 -29.03 16.89 12.77
N MET A 593 -28.00 16.57 12.00
CA MET A 593 -27.58 15.21 11.67
C MET A 593 -26.36 14.82 12.48
N TRP A 594 -26.22 13.52 12.74
CA TRP A 594 -25.05 12.95 13.40
C TRP A 594 -24.87 11.48 13.02
N SER A 595 -23.67 10.97 13.25
CA SER A 595 -23.39 9.55 13.09
C SER A 595 -23.60 8.78 14.39
N GLU A 596 -24.17 7.59 14.26
CA GLU A 596 -24.27 6.57 15.32
C GLU A 596 -23.25 5.45 15.05
N ASN A 597 -22.71 4.85 16.12
CA ASN A 597 -21.67 3.83 16.13
C ASN A 597 -20.28 4.32 15.74
N ASP A 598 -19.29 3.43 15.76
CA ASP A 598 -17.89 3.74 15.42
C ASP A 598 -17.69 3.59 13.91
N THR A 599 -16.85 4.42 13.28
CA THR A 599 -16.60 4.31 11.83
C THR A 599 -16.02 2.95 11.41
N ARG A 600 -15.46 2.15 12.33
CA ARG A 600 -15.01 0.75 12.08
C ARG A 600 -16.13 -0.29 12.23
N ASP A 601 -17.33 0.12 12.58
CA ASP A 601 -18.51 -0.72 12.71
C ASP A 601 -19.30 -0.73 11.38
N GLU A 602 -19.73 -1.91 10.93
CA GLU A 602 -20.57 -2.02 9.74
C GLU A 602 -21.93 -1.31 9.90
N ASP A 603 -22.36 -1.08 11.15
CA ASP A 603 -23.56 -0.34 11.52
C ASP A 603 -23.35 1.17 11.73
N TYR A 604 -22.20 1.73 11.33
CA TYR A 604 -22.02 3.18 11.25
C TYR A 604 -23.06 3.80 10.30
N ARG A 605 -23.84 4.76 10.79
CA ARG A 605 -25.04 5.26 10.08
C ARG A 605 -25.43 6.67 10.52
N VAL A 606 -26.20 7.37 9.70
CA VAL A 606 -26.63 8.75 9.97
C VAL A 606 -28.03 8.79 10.56
N ARG A 607 -28.18 9.61 11.60
CA ARG A 607 -29.45 9.99 12.22
C ARG A 607 -29.68 11.49 12.15
N TYR A 608 -30.91 11.92 12.41
CA TYR A 608 -31.23 13.33 12.52
C TYR A 608 -32.20 13.68 13.67
N GLY A 609 -32.31 14.97 13.93
CA GLY A 609 -33.29 15.60 14.80
C GLY A 609 -33.64 16.99 14.29
N ILE A 610 -34.66 17.61 14.88
CA ILE A 610 -35.22 18.89 14.45
C ILE A 610 -35.20 19.87 15.62
N ALA A 611 -34.74 21.10 15.39
CA ALA A 611 -34.77 22.18 16.36
C ALA A 611 -35.45 23.44 15.81
N ASP A 612 -35.87 24.34 16.71
CA ASP A 612 -36.50 25.63 16.36
C ASP A 612 -35.47 26.76 16.13
N GLY A 613 -34.19 26.49 16.40
CA GLY A 613 -33.08 27.43 16.28
C GLY A 613 -31.72 26.74 16.28
N PRO A 614 -30.63 27.46 15.92
CA PRO A 614 -29.28 26.89 15.78
C PRO A 614 -28.66 26.43 17.11
N LEU A 615 -29.12 26.93 18.25
CA LEU A 615 -28.67 26.49 19.59
C LEU A 615 -29.84 26.01 20.46
N SER A 616 -30.97 25.64 19.84
CA SER A 616 -32.16 25.18 20.55
C SER A 616 -32.11 23.66 20.81
N PRO A 617 -32.81 23.15 21.84
CA PRO A 617 -32.89 21.71 22.09
C PRO A 617 -33.38 20.92 20.87
N ILE A 618 -32.70 19.80 20.57
CA ILE A 618 -32.99 18.93 19.42
C ILE A 618 -34.11 17.95 19.78
N ARG A 619 -35.20 17.98 19.00
CA ARG A 619 -36.30 17.00 19.08
C ARG A 619 -36.02 15.85 18.12
N ILE A 620 -36.03 14.61 18.62
CA ILE A 620 -35.73 13.42 17.83
C ILE A 620 -37.05 12.79 17.32
N PRO A 621 -37.29 12.74 15.99
CA PRO A 621 -38.44 12.03 15.44
C PRO A 621 -38.40 10.53 15.76
N GLN A 622 -39.56 9.87 15.76
CA GLN A 622 -39.62 8.42 16.00
C GLN A 622 -38.80 7.63 14.96
N ASN A 623 -38.94 7.98 13.68
CA ASN A 623 -38.14 7.45 12.59
C ASN A 623 -37.09 8.50 12.18
N ASN A 624 -35.88 8.35 12.70
CA ASN A 624 -34.84 9.36 12.52
C ASN A 624 -33.59 8.87 11.77
N LEU A 625 -33.66 7.74 11.09
CA LEU A 625 -32.57 7.29 10.22
C LEU A 625 -32.56 8.08 8.93
N VAL A 626 -31.42 8.67 8.58
CA VAL A 626 -31.20 9.33 7.30
C VAL A 626 -30.70 8.31 6.28
N ILE A 627 -29.69 7.51 6.63
CA ILE A 627 -29.13 6.47 5.77
C ILE A 627 -28.49 5.38 6.62
N ALA A 628 -28.53 4.13 6.16
CA ALA A 628 -27.95 2.96 6.83
C ALA A 628 -27.47 1.94 5.79
N LYS A 629 -26.69 0.94 6.24
CA LYS A 629 -26.17 -0.17 5.42
C LYS A 629 -27.25 -0.86 4.57
N ASP A 630 -26.85 -1.36 3.40
CA ASP A 630 -27.64 -2.28 2.56
C ASP A 630 -26.81 -3.53 2.26
N PRO A 631 -26.87 -4.57 3.13
CA PRO A 631 -26.09 -5.80 2.95
C PRO A 631 -26.43 -6.55 1.66
N THR A 632 -27.63 -6.36 1.10
CA THR A 632 -28.00 -7.01 -0.18
C THR A 632 -27.17 -6.51 -1.36
N GLN A 633 -26.60 -5.31 -1.22
CA GLN A 633 -25.69 -4.70 -2.18
C GLN A 633 -24.23 -4.71 -1.69
N GLY A 634 -23.95 -5.28 -0.51
CA GLY A 634 -22.64 -5.25 0.14
C GLY A 634 -22.20 -3.87 0.59
N ILE A 635 -23.14 -2.97 0.89
CA ILE A 635 -22.87 -1.60 1.33
C ILE A 635 -22.97 -1.54 2.85
N TYR A 636 -21.92 -1.04 3.52
CA TYR A 636 -21.78 -1.01 4.98
C TYR A 636 -21.21 0.31 5.47
N ALA A 637 -21.44 0.64 6.75
CA ALA A 637 -20.85 1.78 7.44
C ALA A 637 -21.13 3.16 6.79
N THR A 638 -22.37 3.42 6.39
CA THR A 638 -22.82 4.64 5.71
C THR A 638 -23.03 5.80 6.69
N GLY A 639 -21.95 6.30 7.31
CA GLY A 639 -22.00 7.43 8.25
C GLY A 639 -21.14 8.61 7.80
N HIS A 640 -21.00 9.58 8.71
CA HIS A 640 -20.40 10.90 8.54
C HIS A 640 -20.81 11.58 7.23
N ASN A 641 -21.74 12.52 7.31
CA ASN A 641 -22.32 13.13 6.13
C ASN A 641 -22.33 14.64 6.17
N THR A 642 -22.44 15.21 4.97
CA THR A 642 -22.91 16.57 4.71
C THR A 642 -24.12 16.50 3.78
N THR A 643 -24.77 17.63 3.53
CA THR A 643 -25.86 17.74 2.57
C THR A 643 -25.69 18.94 1.67
N ILE A 644 -26.02 18.78 0.39
CA ILE A 644 -26.03 19.90 -0.55
C ILE A 644 -27.44 20.12 -1.11
N GLN A 645 -27.89 21.37 -1.04
CA GLN A 645 -29.04 21.83 -1.82
C GLN A 645 -28.56 22.22 -3.21
N VAL A 646 -29.29 21.78 -4.24
CA VAL A 646 -29.03 22.28 -5.58
C VAL A 646 -29.38 23.77 -5.67
N PRO A 647 -28.48 24.64 -6.15
CA PRO A 647 -28.74 26.08 -6.20
C PRO A 647 -30.07 26.42 -6.88
N GLY A 648 -30.90 27.19 -6.18
CA GLY A 648 -32.21 27.64 -6.68
C GLY A 648 -33.30 26.56 -6.75
N ARG A 649 -33.08 25.35 -6.24
CA ARG A 649 -34.05 24.25 -6.27
C ARG A 649 -34.19 23.61 -4.88
N ASP A 650 -35.42 23.22 -4.52
CA ASP A 650 -35.65 22.40 -3.33
C ASP A 650 -35.35 20.92 -3.62
N GLU A 651 -34.11 20.67 -4.03
CA GLU A 651 -33.57 19.35 -4.38
C GLU A 651 -32.28 19.15 -3.59
N TRP A 652 -32.18 18.03 -2.88
CA TRP A 652 -31.14 17.81 -1.89
C TRP A 652 -30.44 16.47 -2.08
N TYR A 653 -29.16 16.44 -1.77
CA TYR A 653 -28.35 15.23 -1.77
C TYR A 653 -27.61 15.05 -0.46
N ASN A 654 -27.50 13.81 -0.02
CA ASN A 654 -26.69 13.38 1.10
C ASN A 654 -25.34 12.89 0.57
N VAL A 655 -24.25 13.48 1.06
CA VAL A 655 -22.88 13.05 0.74
C VAL A 655 -22.30 12.44 2.00
N TYR A 656 -21.82 11.21 1.93
CA TYR A 656 -21.42 10.43 3.09
C TYR A 656 -20.24 9.53 2.73
N HIS A 657 -19.62 8.85 3.69
CA HIS A 657 -18.67 7.78 3.37
C HIS A 657 -19.22 6.41 3.72
N ARG A 658 -18.62 5.37 3.15
CA ARG A 658 -18.86 3.98 3.49
C ARG A 658 -17.57 3.17 3.50
N PHE A 659 -17.61 1.93 3.99
CA PHE A 659 -16.49 1.01 3.74
C PHE A 659 -16.24 0.81 2.25
N VAL A 660 -14.97 0.73 1.85
CA VAL A 660 -14.61 0.43 0.46
C VAL A 660 -15.31 -0.86 -0.01
N TYR A 661 -16.13 -0.76 -1.05
CA TYR A 661 -16.77 -1.92 -1.64
C TYR A 661 -15.84 -2.60 -2.67
N PRO A 662 -15.76 -3.94 -2.76
CA PRO A 662 -16.44 -4.95 -1.93
C PRO A 662 -15.60 -5.45 -0.74
N LYS A 663 -14.38 -4.95 -0.57
CA LYS A 663 -13.37 -5.57 0.31
C LYS A 663 -13.47 -5.14 1.76
N GLY A 664 -13.96 -3.94 2.03
CA GLY A 664 -13.92 -3.29 3.35
C GLY A 664 -14.48 -4.16 4.46
N ILE A 665 -15.60 -4.85 4.22
CA ILE A 665 -16.24 -5.73 5.22
C ILE A 665 -15.33 -6.89 5.70
N LYS A 666 -14.31 -7.27 4.91
CA LYS A 666 -13.34 -8.33 5.26
C LYS A 666 -12.03 -7.79 5.82
N MET A 667 -11.88 -6.47 5.96
CA MET A 667 -10.65 -5.83 6.44
C MET A 667 -10.58 -5.71 7.96
N GLY A 668 -11.62 -6.15 8.69
CA GLY A 668 -11.70 -5.97 10.14
C GLY A 668 -11.64 -4.49 10.51
N ARG A 669 -10.84 -4.15 11.53
CA ARG A 669 -10.72 -2.75 12.00
C ARG A 669 -10.18 -1.79 10.95
N SER A 670 -9.40 -2.29 9.98
CA SER A 670 -8.82 -1.46 8.93
C SER A 670 -9.87 -0.87 7.99
N ALA A 671 -11.07 -1.44 7.95
CA ALA A 671 -12.19 -0.91 7.18
C ALA A 671 -12.53 0.55 7.54
N GLY A 672 -12.40 0.92 8.82
CA GLY A 672 -12.71 2.28 9.29
C GLY A 672 -11.71 3.35 8.87
N TYR A 673 -10.56 2.97 8.30
CA TYR A 673 -9.63 3.90 7.64
C TYR A 673 -9.37 3.51 6.17
N HIS A 674 -10.29 2.75 5.57
CA HIS A 674 -10.34 2.43 4.13
C HIS A 674 -11.75 2.66 3.62
N ARG A 675 -12.17 3.93 3.65
CA ARG A 675 -13.53 4.37 3.30
C ARG A 675 -13.55 5.03 1.93
N GLU A 676 -14.75 5.17 1.38
CA GLU A 676 -14.99 5.82 0.09
C GLU A 676 -16.21 6.75 0.16
N VAL A 677 -16.11 7.93 -0.45
CA VAL A 677 -17.17 8.95 -0.45
C VAL A 677 -18.26 8.62 -1.48
N CYS A 678 -19.52 8.73 -1.09
CA CYS A 678 -20.71 8.44 -1.90
C CYS A 678 -21.70 9.61 -1.85
N ILE A 679 -22.58 9.68 -2.86
CA ILE A 679 -23.69 10.62 -2.91
C ILE A 679 -24.99 9.90 -3.28
N ASP A 680 -26.07 10.20 -2.57
CA ASP A 680 -27.42 9.72 -2.87
C ASP A 680 -28.44 10.83 -2.59
N LYS A 681 -29.66 10.68 -3.12
CA LYS A 681 -30.73 11.67 -2.95
C LYS A 681 -31.18 11.76 -1.48
N LEU A 682 -31.32 12.98 -0.97
CA LEU A 682 -31.97 13.26 0.31
C LEU A 682 -33.41 13.73 0.04
N SER A 683 -34.38 13.12 0.71
CA SER A 683 -35.80 13.43 0.50
C SER A 683 -36.49 13.78 1.81
N PHE A 684 -37.44 14.70 1.74
CA PHE A 684 -38.25 15.14 2.87
C PHE A 684 -39.71 14.76 2.64
N ASN A 685 -40.35 14.25 3.68
CA ASN A 685 -41.79 14.02 3.72
C ASN A 685 -42.56 15.35 3.77
N ALA A 686 -43.86 15.29 3.51
CA ALA A 686 -44.74 16.47 3.51
C ALA A 686 -44.81 17.16 4.89
N ASP A 687 -44.62 16.42 5.99
CA ASP A 687 -44.59 16.94 7.36
C ASP A 687 -43.24 17.54 7.77
N GLY A 688 -42.27 17.57 6.84
CA GLY A 688 -40.91 18.07 7.07
C GLY A 688 -39.94 17.04 7.64
N THR A 689 -40.36 15.82 7.99
CA THR A 689 -39.43 14.75 8.40
C THR A 689 -38.57 14.29 7.22
N ILE A 690 -37.39 13.74 7.49
CA ILE A 690 -36.52 13.15 6.45
C ILE A 690 -36.96 11.72 6.19
N ALA A 691 -37.14 11.38 4.91
CA ALA A 691 -37.34 10.00 4.48
C ALA A 691 -35.99 9.28 4.46
N GLN A 692 -35.93 8.07 5.03
CA GLN A 692 -34.71 7.27 5.02
C GLN A 692 -34.25 6.99 3.58
N GLY A 693 -33.06 7.46 3.24
CA GLY A 693 -32.39 7.21 1.97
C GLY A 693 -31.90 5.78 1.86
N ARG A 694 -31.77 5.32 0.61
CA ARG A 694 -31.16 4.03 0.27
C ARG A 694 -29.79 4.28 -0.34
N PRO A 695 -28.70 3.70 0.19
CA PRO A 695 -27.39 3.84 -0.44
C PRO A 695 -27.32 3.01 -1.74
N THR A 696 -26.60 3.51 -2.74
CA THR A 696 -26.51 2.85 -4.06
C THR A 696 -25.07 2.78 -4.60
N HIS A 697 -24.82 1.86 -5.54
CA HIS A 697 -23.61 1.89 -6.38
C HIS A 697 -23.81 2.77 -7.61
N GLU A 698 -25.04 2.81 -8.12
CA GLU A 698 -25.45 3.64 -9.25
C GLU A 698 -25.19 5.12 -8.98
N GLY A 699 -25.38 5.58 -7.75
CA GLY A 699 -25.25 6.98 -7.37
C GLY A 699 -26.33 7.84 -8.03
N ILE A 700 -26.04 9.13 -8.17
CA ILE A 700 -26.95 10.09 -8.81
C ILE A 700 -26.59 10.29 -10.28
N GLU A 701 -27.55 10.73 -11.07
CA GLU A 701 -27.30 11.24 -12.42
C GLU A 701 -26.67 12.65 -12.38
N PRO A 702 -25.84 13.02 -13.37
CA PRO A 702 -25.25 14.35 -13.45
C PRO A 702 -26.31 15.45 -13.38
N ILE A 703 -26.15 16.38 -12.44
CA ILE A 703 -27.09 17.49 -12.28
C ILE A 703 -26.69 18.68 -13.15
N LYS A 704 -27.68 19.51 -13.54
CA LYS A 704 -27.43 20.82 -14.14
C LYS A 704 -27.46 21.89 -13.05
N ALA A 705 -26.32 22.50 -12.75
CA ALA A 705 -26.25 23.65 -11.86
C ALA A 705 -26.81 24.91 -12.57
N VAL A 706 -28.14 24.96 -12.68
CA VAL A 706 -28.95 26.05 -13.28
C VAL A 706 -28.78 26.20 -14.81
N LYS A 707 -29.84 26.71 -15.47
CA LYS A 707 -29.95 26.97 -16.92
C LYS A 707 -29.37 28.33 -17.28
#